data_AF-A0A1Y0H4R1-F1
#
_entry.id   AF-A0A1Y0H4R1-F1
#
_cell.length_a   1.000
_cell.length_b   1.000
_cell.length_c   1.000
_cell.angle_alpha   90.00
_cell.angle_beta   90.00
_cell.angle_gamma   90.00
#
_symmetry.space_group_name_H-M   'P 1'
#
loop_
_entity.id
_entity.type
_entity.pdbx_description
1 polymer ?
#
loop_
_entity_poly.entity_id
_entity_poly.type
_entity_poly.pdbx_seq_one_letter_code
_entity_poly.pdbx_strand_id
1 'polypeptide(L)'
;MHSRASIWAFAFALMLAAPSVGLAQDKVLLEFKPEAGQKSRAKGTSKISFDAMGQKVTIEEKGTYEAEVLSADEMKSVLKSVVIDSTTTINGEPMELEADEEESYTETTYARNGNILAIKHQPEMDDPMQVTLENTLALGGTIVFKSEPVGAGDSWKHEFPANDDLKTKAASSTYTVLALEELDGVPVAKIKVEFAEKSGSPAVRVVATHWIEIASGDSIKVESKVTGAQLDLGFGSPTILSIDSDSNRSSGGLVKVEGQTDPGDEPEKGAIDEAVDGYEKVEGVVTLWRKVENGRTSLKLELTEAQLGQMMMLQATASTGLADGVIAAGDPISDLVFEFRKMPNGRLAMYVPNYLFRVDNNLAIAKAVRRSFPDAIVESFAIEAEQEDRKAILIDVSELFRGDISRIATNMAGGGGGGLFGGGGSSYMLDRENSFVKTVKNFPKNLVVDVTLNFIGRGGGNPLAALLGGGGSTTVDDRSVVMDLSYNLFALPDNGYQPRHFDPRVGYFTNDYQLFSDPTAEDMKVMYINRWHLVKKDPTSAVSDPVEPITFWIDNATPVEYRDAVRDAILMWNEAFELAGFSNAVVAKQMPDDADFDHADMRYSLVRWITSPGNAYAIAQFRTNPLTGQILNGSVSVDANIVRAFAQEYGSVIRPEAWQDRLKARAEKMAHSCNHPGRCNAMAEGSLSLMTGLRASVQAGMISRDDYVKQFVKWVVGHEMGHMMGLRHNFVASTLLDLDELGNPVKVEEEGTSASMMDYVAFNPSALNKPGVKFYGDRVGRYDKWAIQYGYTDFPNKDANEERFDLHQIAQRGSQKGLMWLGDEYADSIDPYITRFDLSGDPLGYWTRMGNLTRQLLLDLPATTMRPGEGYYSFTREFNGLLGQHVRAASELTRFIGGVRKSNSFPNDPGAQKAIRNLPGREQRAALNQVMKMVFAKEAFSFPKGYFKNFTMDPKGGLLESLMSGGEDYPMRDQFSSIQASVLGSIMEPGTLNRVINAEFEAEAGEDVLTLVELFTTVRQAVWAELGAGTAVLPLRRDLQRTHAETLMAMVLEKRAAPAEAVAMARYQLAQLQKELAVASGKTKDMTTAMHYADLADRIDKALDARPSVGATGGGGTPSLLDLLGGAKKQSGGGEPRG
;
A
#
# COMPACT_ATOMS: atom_id res chain seq x y z
N MET A 1 89.21 23.06 -18.94
CA MET A 1 87.75 23.06 -18.62
C MET A 1 87.54 22.46 -17.25
N HIS A 2 87.82 23.18 -16.17
CA HIS A 2 87.97 22.61 -14.81
C HIS A 2 87.49 23.70 -13.82
N SER A 3 86.95 23.49 -12.61
CA SER A 3 86.73 22.32 -11.75
C SER A 3 86.05 22.76 -10.42
N ARG A 4 85.19 21.88 -9.86
CA ARG A 4 84.92 21.56 -8.41
C ARG A 4 84.46 22.68 -7.45
N ALA A 5 83.41 22.58 -6.63
CA ALA A 5 82.69 21.53 -5.87
C ALA A 5 83.21 21.23 -4.43
N SER A 6 82.36 21.58 -3.44
CA SER A 6 82.15 21.02 -2.07
C SER A 6 82.89 21.60 -0.83
N ILE A 7 82.15 22.17 0.16
CA ILE A 7 82.08 21.85 1.64
C ILE A 7 81.56 23.04 2.56
N TRP A 8 80.36 22.85 3.19
CA TRP A 8 79.69 23.29 4.48
C TRP A 8 79.72 24.69 5.21
N ALA A 9 78.50 25.20 5.54
CA ALA A 9 77.89 25.91 6.72
C ALA A 9 78.44 27.15 7.52
N PHE A 10 77.56 28.18 7.63
CA PHE A 10 77.20 29.18 8.69
C PHE A 10 78.18 30.19 9.38
N ALA A 11 77.70 31.45 9.40
CA ALA A 11 77.96 32.64 10.27
C ALA A 11 79.18 33.56 10.00
N PHE A 12 78.94 34.88 9.75
CA PHE A 12 79.17 36.00 10.69
C PHE A 12 78.80 37.42 10.14
N ALA A 13 78.05 38.17 10.98
CA ALA A 13 78.06 39.60 11.35
C ALA A 13 77.92 40.84 10.41
N LEU A 14 77.10 41.78 10.95
CA LEU A 14 77.17 43.27 11.00
C LEU A 14 76.77 44.13 9.77
N MET A 15 75.60 44.82 9.86
CA MET A 15 75.39 46.26 9.52
C MET A 15 73.93 46.75 9.70
N LEU A 16 73.78 47.93 10.34
CA LEU A 16 72.87 49.09 10.07
C LEU A 16 71.33 48.89 10.16
N ALA A 17 70.56 49.47 11.09
CA ALA A 17 70.32 50.88 11.47
C ALA A 17 69.22 51.63 10.65
N ALA A 18 68.07 51.83 11.33
CA ALA A 18 67.09 52.94 11.25
C ALA A 18 66.22 53.14 9.98
N PRO A 19 65.03 53.78 10.07
CA PRO A 19 64.33 54.33 11.24
C PRO A 19 62.94 53.70 11.52
N SER A 20 62.63 53.51 12.80
CA SER A 20 61.27 53.74 13.29
C SER A 20 60.97 55.22 13.06
N VAL A 21 60.27 55.54 11.97
CA VAL A 21 59.40 56.72 12.01
C VAL A 21 58.35 56.35 13.05
N GLY A 22 58.45 56.97 14.22
CA GLY A 22 57.31 57.11 15.10
C GLY A 22 56.23 57.82 14.31
N LEU A 23 55.38 57.05 13.65
CA LEU A 23 54.00 57.43 13.55
C LEU A 23 53.48 57.25 14.98
N ALA A 24 52.94 58.31 15.55
CA ALA A 24 52.07 58.17 16.71
C ALA A 24 51.17 56.96 16.41
N GLN A 25 51.24 55.90 17.21
CA GLN A 25 50.16 54.93 17.16
C GLN A 25 48.94 55.74 17.52
N ASP A 26 48.08 55.99 16.53
CA ASP A 26 46.87 56.76 16.72
C ASP A 26 46.13 56.10 17.87
N LYS A 27 46.10 56.79 19.02
CA LYS A 27 45.33 56.31 20.15
C LYS A 27 43.88 56.40 19.73
N VAL A 28 43.16 55.31 19.83
CA VAL A 28 41.75 55.23 19.45
C VAL A 28 40.89 55.40 20.70
N LEU A 29 39.84 56.22 20.58
CA LEU A 29 38.82 56.27 21.63
C LEU A 29 37.86 55.10 21.40
N LEU A 30 37.88 54.13 22.31
CA LEU A 30 36.94 53.02 22.29
C LEU A 30 35.68 53.41 23.06
N GLU A 31 34.53 53.31 22.42
CA GLU A 31 33.22 53.53 23.03
C GLU A 31 32.29 52.39 22.64
N PHE A 32 31.46 51.92 23.58
CA PHE A 32 30.40 50.97 23.28
C PHE A 32 29.18 51.74 22.78
N LYS A 33 28.89 51.68 21.48
CA LYS A 33 27.84 52.51 20.84
C LYS A 33 26.79 51.68 20.07
N PRO A 34 26.17 50.66 20.68
CA PRO A 34 25.21 49.85 19.95
C PRO A 34 24.01 50.68 19.45
N GLU A 35 23.45 50.33 18.30
CA GLU A 35 22.28 50.96 17.70
C GLU A 35 21.05 50.06 17.82
N ALA A 36 19.91 50.63 18.23
CA ALA A 36 18.67 49.87 18.41
C ALA A 36 18.24 49.16 17.10
N GLY A 37 17.86 47.88 17.22
CA GLY A 37 17.45 47.01 16.11
C GLY A 37 18.60 46.29 15.40
N GLN A 38 19.86 46.58 15.74
CA GLN A 38 21.00 45.85 15.18
C GLN A 38 21.15 44.45 15.81
N LYS A 39 21.59 43.49 15.02
CA LYS A 39 21.84 42.11 15.43
C LYS A 39 23.28 41.72 15.10
N SER A 40 23.90 40.98 16.01
CA SER A 40 25.22 40.38 15.83
C SER A 40 25.11 38.89 16.11
N ARG A 41 25.59 38.05 15.19
CA ARG A 41 25.60 36.59 15.37
C ARG A 41 27.02 36.10 15.49
N ALA A 42 27.32 35.34 16.53
CA ALA A 42 28.63 34.71 16.73
C ALA A 42 28.51 33.19 16.75
N LYS A 43 29.49 32.51 16.15
CA LYS A 43 29.67 31.07 16.30
C LYS A 43 30.75 30.84 17.34
N GLY A 44 30.44 30.01 18.33
CA GLY A 44 31.35 29.76 19.44
C GLY A 44 31.46 28.29 19.79
N THR A 45 32.60 27.92 20.37
CA THR A 45 32.81 26.64 21.02
C THR A 45 33.18 26.89 22.48
N SER A 46 32.48 26.23 23.40
CA SER A 46 32.75 26.27 24.84
C SER A 46 33.10 24.87 25.32
N LYS A 47 34.23 24.74 26.01
CA LYS A 47 34.74 23.50 26.57
C LYS A 47 34.83 23.60 28.08
N ILE A 48 33.93 22.92 28.77
CA ILE A 48 33.85 22.86 30.23
C ILE A 48 34.53 21.57 30.69
N SER A 49 35.52 21.69 31.59
CA SER A 49 36.25 20.56 32.17
C SER A 49 36.15 20.56 33.69
N PHE A 50 35.82 19.42 34.28
CA PHE A 50 35.77 19.23 35.74
C PHE A 50 36.09 17.79 36.15
N ASP A 51 36.36 17.59 37.43
CA ASP A 51 36.50 16.26 38.04
C ASP A 51 35.17 15.88 38.72
N ALA A 52 34.59 14.75 38.33
CA ALA A 52 33.45 14.16 38.99
C ALA A 52 33.79 12.73 39.41
N MET A 53 33.74 12.45 40.71
CA MET A 53 34.00 11.13 41.29
C MET A 53 35.37 10.53 40.87
N GLY A 54 36.41 11.35 40.70
CA GLY A 54 37.76 10.91 40.33
C GLY A 54 37.96 10.65 38.83
N GLN A 55 36.97 11.02 38.00
CA GLN A 55 37.07 10.99 36.54
C GLN A 55 36.98 12.41 35.99
N LYS A 56 37.85 12.72 35.01
CA LYS A 56 37.81 13.99 34.29
C LYS A 56 36.67 13.95 33.27
N VAL A 57 35.68 14.81 33.44
CA VAL A 57 34.56 15.02 32.52
C VAL A 57 34.82 16.27 31.70
N THR A 58 34.57 16.18 30.39
CA THR A 58 34.68 17.28 29.44
C THR A 58 33.37 17.43 28.69
N ILE A 59 32.74 18.59 28.78
CA ILE A 59 31.55 18.96 28.01
C ILE A 59 32.01 19.93 26.93
N GLU A 60 31.68 19.66 25.67
CA GLU A 60 31.95 20.55 24.55
C GLU A 60 30.63 20.95 23.90
N GLU A 61 30.35 22.24 23.91
CA GLU A 61 29.18 22.88 23.30
C GLU A 61 29.64 23.69 22.09
N LYS A 62 28.97 23.50 20.95
CA LYS A 62 29.17 24.30 19.73
C LYS A 62 27.85 24.87 19.29
N GLY A 63 27.77 26.19 19.20
CA GLY A 63 26.51 26.85 18.88
C GLY A 63 26.65 28.18 18.17
N THR A 64 25.51 28.64 17.66
CA THR A 64 25.33 29.99 17.11
C THR A 64 24.54 30.82 18.12
N TYR A 65 25.09 31.97 18.50
CA TYR A 65 24.53 32.89 19.47
C TYR A 65 24.14 34.19 18.76
N GLU A 66 22.95 34.72 19.02
CA GLU A 66 22.50 36.00 18.49
C GLU A 66 22.35 37.02 19.63
N ALA A 67 22.92 38.21 19.45
CA ALA A 67 22.69 39.37 20.29
C ALA A 67 21.93 40.44 19.49
N GLU A 68 20.78 40.87 20.00
CA GLU A 68 19.94 41.92 19.44
C GLU A 68 19.90 43.15 20.36
N VAL A 69 20.14 44.34 19.82
CA VAL A 69 20.03 45.59 20.57
C VAL A 69 18.55 45.99 20.65
N LEU A 70 17.89 45.70 21.76
CA LEU A 70 16.48 46.06 21.97
C LEU A 70 16.27 47.57 22.08
N SER A 71 17.19 48.26 22.75
CA SER A 71 17.16 49.72 22.89
C SER A 71 18.56 50.29 23.15
N ALA A 72 18.79 51.52 22.71
CA ALA A 72 20.01 52.29 23.01
C ALA A 72 19.65 53.77 23.13
N ASP A 73 20.03 54.39 24.25
CA ASP A 73 19.90 55.83 24.50
C ASP A 73 21.27 56.44 24.88
N GLU A 74 21.32 57.75 25.14
CA GLU A 74 22.58 58.45 25.46
C GLU A 74 23.27 57.97 26.76
N MET A 75 22.57 57.20 27.61
CA MET A 75 23.02 56.76 28.93
C MET A 75 23.24 55.24 29.01
N LYS A 76 22.37 54.43 28.39
CA LYS A 76 22.36 52.96 28.51
C LYS A 76 21.87 52.26 27.23
N SER A 77 22.23 50.99 27.09
CA SER A 77 21.74 50.09 26.05
C SER A 77 21.25 48.77 26.63
N VAL A 78 20.28 48.11 25.99
CA VAL A 78 19.73 46.80 26.39
C VAL A 78 19.88 45.84 25.24
N LEU A 79 20.60 44.73 25.48
CA LEU A 79 20.83 43.67 24.49
C LEU A 79 20.11 42.38 24.93
N LYS A 80 19.38 41.74 24.01
CA LYS A 80 18.81 40.40 24.15
C LYS A 80 19.75 39.39 23.51
N SER A 81 20.18 38.37 24.26
CA SER A 81 21.04 37.29 23.78
C SER A 81 20.28 35.96 23.77
N VAL A 82 20.32 35.24 22.65
CA VAL A 82 19.63 33.96 22.42
C VAL A 82 20.60 32.94 21.83
N VAL A 83 20.46 31.67 22.23
CA VAL A 83 21.12 30.54 21.55
C VAL A 83 20.23 30.10 20.39
N ILE A 84 20.71 30.22 19.16
CA ILE A 84 19.93 29.91 17.94
C ILE A 84 19.96 28.41 17.63
N ASP A 85 21.11 27.79 17.81
CA ASP A 85 21.33 26.36 17.65
C ASP A 85 22.58 25.98 18.45
N SER A 86 22.57 24.83 19.10
CA SER A 86 23.75 24.29 19.78
C SER A 86 23.79 22.77 19.75
N THR A 87 25.00 22.24 19.67
CA THR A 87 25.29 20.80 19.78
C THR A 87 26.17 20.58 21.00
N THR A 88 25.79 19.63 21.85
CA THR A 88 26.51 19.33 23.10
C THR A 88 27.02 17.90 23.09
N THR A 89 28.29 17.72 23.42
CA THR A 89 28.91 16.40 23.60
C THR A 89 29.49 16.28 25.00
N ILE A 90 29.39 15.08 25.60
CA ILE A 90 30.12 14.72 26.82
C ILE A 90 31.19 13.71 26.46
N ASN A 91 32.45 14.06 26.74
CA ASN A 91 33.62 13.22 26.47
C ASN A 91 33.69 12.72 25.01
N GLY A 92 33.15 13.48 24.04
CA GLY A 92 33.14 13.15 22.63
C GLY A 92 31.90 12.40 22.13
N GLU A 93 31.00 11.99 23.02
CA GLU A 93 29.72 11.35 22.66
C GLU A 93 28.60 12.42 22.60
N PRO A 94 27.75 12.43 21.56
CA PRO A 94 26.64 13.36 21.44
C PRO A 94 25.60 13.10 22.53
N MET A 95 25.05 14.18 23.11
CA MET A 95 23.94 14.12 24.04
C MET A 95 22.67 14.56 23.32
N GLU A 96 21.65 13.70 23.29
CA GLU A 96 20.28 14.11 22.97
C GLU A 96 19.70 14.80 24.21
N LEU A 97 19.45 16.10 24.11
CA LEU A 97 18.70 16.86 25.11
C LEU A 97 17.22 16.89 24.66
N GLU A 98 16.31 16.65 25.59
CA GLU A 98 14.88 16.86 25.35
C GLU A 98 14.64 18.35 25.06
N ALA A 99 13.93 18.66 23.98
CA ALA A 99 13.66 20.03 23.57
C ALA A 99 12.65 20.65 24.56
N ASP A 100 13.12 21.53 25.45
CA ASP A 100 12.24 22.37 26.26
C ASP A 100 11.46 23.33 25.33
N GLU A 101 10.13 23.33 25.46
CA GLU A 101 9.18 24.04 24.59
C GLU A 101 9.10 25.57 24.84
N GLU A 102 10.00 26.18 25.63
CA GLU A 102 10.02 27.62 25.93
C GLU A 102 11.29 28.33 25.42
N GLU A 103 11.14 29.47 24.72
CA GLU A 103 12.26 30.29 24.25
C GLU A 103 13.06 30.89 25.43
N SER A 104 14.26 30.35 25.70
CA SER A 104 15.17 30.91 26.72
C SER A 104 16.06 32.04 26.15
N TYR A 105 16.19 33.15 26.88
CA TYR A 105 17.05 34.28 26.51
C TYR A 105 17.55 35.11 27.71
N THR A 106 18.61 35.90 27.51
CA THR A 106 19.15 36.82 28.52
C THR A 106 19.14 38.27 28.03
N GLU A 107 18.56 39.19 28.81
CA GLU A 107 18.62 40.64 28.59
C GLU A 107 19.71 41.28 29.47
N THR A 108 20.70 41.94 28.88
CA THR A 108 21.75 42.66 29.61
C THR A 108 21.67 44.16 29.33
N THR A 109 21.63 44.96 30.40
CA THR A 109 21.68 46.42 30.32
C THR A 109 23.09 46.92 30.55
N TYR A 110 23.66 47.63 29.58
CA TYR A 110 24.99 48.22 29.63
C TYR A 110 24.91 49.74 29.81
N ALA A 111 25.84 50.31 30.57
CA ALA A 111 26.15 51.73 30.57
C ALA A 111 26.97 52.09 29.32
N ARG A 112 27.00 53.38 28.97
CA ARG A 112 27.77 53.89 27.81
C ARG A 112 29.25 53.50 27.79
N ASN A 113 29.88 53.31 28.96
CA ASN A 113 31.28 52.88 29.05
C ASN A 113 31.45 51.35 28.97
N GLY A 114 30.41 50.60 28.62
CA GLY A 114 30.42 49.13 28.56
C GLY A 114 30.19 48.44 29.90
N ASN A 115 30.04 49.16 31.03
CA ASN A 115 29.78 48.50 32.32
C ASN A 115 28.37 47.90 32.39
N ILE A 116 28.20 46.70 32.95
CA ILE A 116 26.89 46.07 33.14
C ILE A 116 26.15 46.73 34.31
N LEU A 117 24.88 47.09 34.09
CA LEU A 117 23.99 47.69 35.07
C LEU A 117 22.92 46.71 35.58
N ALA A 118 22.42 45.81 34.72
CA ALA A 118 21.42 44.80 35.06
C ALA A 118 21.52 43.59 34.12
N ILE A 119 21.19 42.38 34.61
CA ILE A 119 21.05 41.15 33.82
C ILE A 119 19.73 40.49 34.20
N LYS A 120 18.94 40.07 33.21
CA LYS A 120 17.65 39.39 33.39
C LYS A 120 17.61 38.14 32.52
N HIS A 121 17.36 36.98 33.15
CA HIS A 121 17.18 35.70 32.46
C HIS A 121 15.70 35.39 32.27
N GLN A 122 15.35 34.76 31.15
CA GLN A 122 14.01 34.24 30.85
C GLN A 122 14.12 32.78 30.37
N PRO A 123 13.39 31.82 30.96
CA PRO A 123 12.72 31.95 32.26
C PRO A 123 13.70 32.34 33.38
N GLU A 124 13.19 32.77 34.53
CA GLU A 124 14.03 33.13 35.68
C GLU A 124 14.74 31.86 36.18
N MET A 125 16.05 31.94 36.41
CA MET A 125 16.83 30.79 36.88
C MET A 125 16.60 30.55 38.38
N ASP A 126 16.26 29.31 38.73
CA ASP A 126 15.92 28.92 40.10
C ASP A 126 17.15 28.65 41.00
N ASP A 127 18.34 28.36 40.43
CA ASP A 127 19.57 28.12 41.20
C ASP A 127 20.36 29.43 41.43
N PRO A 128 20.42 29.96 42.67
CA PRO A 128 21.16 31.18 42.98
C PRO A 128 22.66 31.09 42.69
N MET A 129 23.25 29.89 42.73
CA MET A 129 24.68 29.70 42.45
C MET A 129 24.95 29.73 40.95
N GLN A 130 24.06 29.18 40.13
CA GLN A 130 24.10 29.31 38.68
C GLN A 130 23.95 30.78 38.26
N VAL A 131 22.95 31.50 38.79
CA VAL A 131 22.76 32.94 38.55
C VAL A 131 24.00 33.75 38.91
N THR A 132 24.58 33.50 40.08
CA THR A 132 25.80 34.18 40.55
C THR A 132 26.97 33.91 39.61
N LEU A 133 27.14 32.67 39.15
CA LEU A 133 28.22 32.28 38.25
C LEU A 133 28.06 32.94 36.89
N GLU A 134 26.91 32.80 36.23
CA GLU A 134 26.64 33.38 34.90
C GLU A 134 26.83 34.91 34.90
N ASN A 135 26.31 35.60 35.91
CA ASN A 135 26.48 37.05 36.04
C ASN A 135 27.94 37.45 36.31
N THR A 136 28.67 36.65 37.08
CA THR A 136 30.12 36.88 37.32
C THR A 136 30.93 36.67 36.05
N LEU A 137 30.59 35.67 35.21
CA LEU A 137 31.23 35.46 33.92
C LEU A 137 30.90 36.58 32.93
N ALA A 138 29.67 37.09 32.92
CA ALA A 138 29.29 38.26 32.12
C ALA A 138 30.13 39.50 32.49
N LEU A 139 30.37 39.75 33.78
CA LEU A 139 31.30 40.81 34.21
C LEU A 139 32.74 40.54 33.78
N GLY A 140 33.20 39.29 33.88
CA GLY A 140 34.56 38.89 33.52
C GLY A 140 34.87 38.95 32.02
N GLY A 141 33.85 38.79 31.18
CA GLY A 141 33.94 38.91 29.72
C GLY A 141 33.63 40.31 29.17
N THR A 142 33.28 41.28 30.03
CA THR A 142 32.92 42.63 29.58
C THR A 142 34.11 43.59 29.71
N ILE A 143 34.27 44.49 28.75
CA ILE A 143 35.27 45.56 28.80
C ILE A 143 34.61 46.87 29.24
N VAL A 144 35.09 47.43 30.35
CA VAL A 144 34.73 48.78 30.77
C VAL A 144 35.70 49.77 30.13
N PHE A 145 35.27 50.44 29.08
CA PHE A 145 36.07 51.35 28.28
C PHE A 145 36.52 52.59 29.06
N LYS A 146 37.74 53.02 28.79
CA LYS A 146 38.33 54.24 29.36
C LYS A 146 37.87 55.45 28.54
N SER A 147 37.57 56.57 29.21
CA SER A 147 37.15 57.82 28.55
C SER A 147 38.27 58.55 27.79
N GLU A 148 39.51 58.07 27.88
CA GLU A 148 40.68 58.61 27.19
C GLU A 148 41.09 57.66 26.05
N PRO A 149 41.57 58.17 24.91
CA PRO A 149 42.08 57.33 23.83
C PRO A 149 43.18 56.37 24.32
N VAL A 150 43.16 55.13 23.82
CA VAL A 150 44.11 54.05 24.16
C VAL A 150 44.90 53.59 22.94
N GLY A 151 46.16 53.23 23.13
CA GLY A 151 47.04 52.65 22.11
C GLY A 151 47.69 51.35 22.59
N ALA A 152 48.42 50.66 21.71
CA ALA A 152 49.07 49.41 22.08
C ALA A 152 50.05 49.60 23.25
N GLY A 153 49.96 48.73 24.25
CA GLY A 153 50.72 48.80 25.51
C GLY A 153 50.03 49.58 26.63
N ASP A 154 48.96 50.33 26.38
CA ASP A 154 48.19 50.99 27.43
C ASP A 154 47.40 49.95 28.26
N SER A 155 47.35 50.14 29.58
CA SER A 155 46.56 49.30 30.49
C SER A 155 45.78 50.13 31.50
N TRP A 156 44.57 49.71 31.84
CA TRP A 156 43.76 50.33 32.91
C TRP A 156 43.03 49.27 33.73
N LYS A 157 42.57 49.67 34.92
CA LYS A 157 41.88 48.78 35.86
C LYS A 157 40.48 49.31 36.15
N HIS A 158 39.52 48.39 36.27
CA HIS A 158 38.18 48.69 36.79
C HIS A 158 37.90 47.82 38.02
N GLU A 159 37.29 48.45 39.02
CA GLU A 159 36.92 47.80 40.28
C GLU A 159 35.42 47.61 40.29
N PHE A 160 34.97 46.35 40.33
CA PHE A 160 33.56 46.00 40.46
C PHE A 160 33.23 45.88 41.95
N PRO A 161 32.37 46.73 42.53
CA PRO A 161 31.88 46.52 43.89
C PRO A 161 30.99 45.27 43.94
N ALA A 162 30.81 44.70 45.15
CA ALA A 162 29.78 43.69 45.33
C ALA A 162 28.40 44.30 45.04
N ASN A 163 27.56 43.60 44.29
CA ASN A 163 26.28 44.11 43.83
C ASN A 163 25.19 43.05 44.08
N ASP A 164 24.29 43.35 45.01
CA ASP A 164 23.19 42.46 45.41
C ASP A 164 22.11 42.32 44.33
N ASP A 165 21.97 43.29 43.42
CA ASP A 165 21.00 43.25 42.32
C ASP A 165 21.52 42.35 41.18
N LEU A 166 22.82 42.44 40.87
CA LEU A 166 23.47 41.56 39.89
C LEU A 166 23.82 40.18 40.48
N LYS A 167 23.71 39.99 41.80
CA LYS A 167 24.17 38.79 42.52
C LYS A 167 25.66 38.50 42.30
N THR A 168 26.50 39.54 42.24
CA THR A 168 27.95 39.40 41.97
C THR A 168 28.80 39.85 43.16
N LYS A 169 29.94 39.19 43.37
CA LYS A 169 30.92 39.58 44.40
C LYS A 169 31.79 40.74 43.94
N ALA A 170 32.48 41.37 44.89
CA ALA A 170 33.49 42.37 44.57
C ALA A 170 34.63 41.74 43.76
N ALA A 171 34.96 42.35 42.63
CA ALA A 171 35.96 41.85 41.70
C ALA A 171 36.79 43.00 41.11
N SER A 172 37.84 42.68 40.36
CA SER A 172 38.57 43.69 39.62
C SER A 172 39.02 43.13 38.28
N SER A 173 38.98 43.96 37.24
CA SER A 173 39.48 43.60 35.91
C SER A 173 40.57 44.57 35.46
N THR A 174 41.64 44.01 34.90
CA THR A 174 42.70 44.78 34.23
C THR A 174 42.56 44.57 32.72
N TYR A 175 42.50 45.66 31.98
CA TYR A 175 42.42 45.66 30.52
C TYR A 175 43.76 46.16 29.97
N THR A 176 44.34 45.43 29.02
CA THR A 176 45.61 45.81 28.36
C THR A 176 45.43 45.75 26.85
N VAL A 177 45.66 46.86 26.15
CA VAL A 177 45.67 46.87 24.68
C VAL A 177 46.95 46.19 24.21
N LEU A 178 46.83 45.03 23.60
CA LEU A 178 47.95 44.27 23.07
C LEU A 178 48.41 44.83 21.72
N ALA A 179 47.47 45.19 20.85
CA ALA A 179 47.73 45.74 19.52
C ALA A 179 46.51 46.51 19.00
N LEU A 180 46.75 47.44 18.06
CA LEU A 180 45.73 47.94 17.14
C LEU A 180 46.04 47.30 15.78
N GLU A 181 45.12 46.48 15.27
CA GLU A 181 45.32 45.65 14.09
C GLU A 181 44.08 45.62 13.21
N GLU A 182 44.16 44.98 12.05
CA GLU A 182 43.03 44.72 11.17
C GLU A 182 42.74 43.22 11.20
N LEU A 183 41.48 42.84 11.49
CA LEU A 183 41.00 41.47 11.49
C LEU A 183 39.89 41.36 10.45
N ASP A 184 40.09 40.53 9.42
CA ASP A 184 39.14 40.31 8.32
C ASP A 184 38.60 41.60 7.68
N GLY A 185 39.48 42.60 7.48
CA GLY A 185 39.12 43.89 6.88
C GLY A 185 38.53 44.91 7.87
N VAL A 186 38.41 44.57 9.15
CA VAL A 186 37.84 45.44 10.18
C VAL A 186 38.94 45.95 11.12
N PRO A 187 39.06 47.28 11.33
CA PRO A 187 39.96 47.85 12.32
C PRO A 187 39.55 47.46 13.74
N VAL A 188 40.44 46.79 14.47
CA VAL A 188 40.20 46.27 15.82
C VAL A 188 41.28 46.66 16.82
N ALA A 189 40.87 46.83 18.08
CA ALA A 189 41.75 46.87 19.24
C ALA A 189 41.78 45.48 19.90
N LYS A 190 42.94 44.82 19.87
CA LYS A 190 43.15 43.56 20.55
C LYS A 190 43.42 43.82 22.04
N ILE A 191 42.49 43.45 22.92
CA ILE A 191 42.54 43.76 24.35
C ILE A 191 42.55 42.48 25.17
N LYS A 192 43.55 42.36 26.05
CA LYS A 192 43.58 41.32 27.08
C LYS A 192 42.81 41.80 28.31
N VAL A 193 41.91 40.97 28.80
CA VAL A 193 41.09 41.16 30.00
C VAL A 193 41.56 40.17 31.06
N GLU A 194 41.89 40.66 32.25
CA GLU A 194 42.27 39.84 33.40
C GLU A 194 41.38 40.19 34.59
N PHE A 195 40.30 39.42 34.74
CA PHE A 195 39.32 39.56 35.80
C PHE A 195 39.59 38.57 36.95
N ALA A 196 39.45 39.03 38.18
CA ALA A 196 39.49 38.18 39.37
C ALA A 196 38.52 38.67 40.45
N GLU A 197 37.74 37.74 41.00
CA GLU A 197 36.98 37.98 42.25
C GLU A 197 37.94 38.24 43.42
N LYS A 198 37.57 39.18 44.31
CA LYS A 198 38.37 39.51 45.50
C LYS A 198 38.16 38.52 46.65
N SER A 199 37.11 37.71 46.61
CA SER A 199 36.76 36.73 47.64
C SER A 199 36.13 35.46 47.03
N GLY A 200 36.46 34.30 47.60
CA GLY A 200 36.06 32.97 47.09
C GLY A 200 37.17 31.94 47.30
N SER A 201 36.83 30.65 47.39
CA SER A 201 37.81 29.56 47.50
C SER A 201 37.39 28.35 46.66
N PRO A 202 37.97 28.16 45.46
CA PRO A 202 38.76 29.14 44.70
C PRO A 202 37.92 30.36 44.26
N ALA A 203 38.56 31.50 44.06
CA ALA A 203 37.95 32.70 43.48
C ALA A 203 37.89 32.58 41.95
N VAL A 204 36.81 33.05 41.31
CA VAL A 204 36.68 33.02 39.84
C VAL A 204 37.70 33.95 39.21
N ARG A 205 38.42 33.44 38.21
CA ARG A 205 39.34 34.21 37.36
C ARG A 205 39.00 34.00 35.90
N VAL A 206 38.92 35.10 35.14
CA VAL A 206 38.72 35.09 33.69
C VAL A 206 39.91 35.77 33.05
N VAL A 207 40.55 35.09 32.11
CA VAL A 207 41.54 35.67 31.20
C VAL A 207 40.95 35.59 29.80
N ALA A 208 40.63 36.73 29.21
CA ALA A 208 40.08 36.82 27.86
C ALA A 208 40.93 37.69 26.95
N THR A 209 40.92 37.41 25.65
CA THR A 209 41.45 38.28 24.61
C THR A 209 40.31 38.64 23.68
N HIS A 210 39.97 39.92 23.61
CA HIS A 210 38.94 40.45 22.73
C HIS A 210 39.58 41.16 21.54
N TRP A 211 39.00 40.97 20.35
CA TRP A 211 39.25 41.81 19.19
C TRP A 211 38.06 42.75 19.05
N ILE A 212 38.21 43.97 19.60
CA ILE A 212 37.13 44.95 19.66
C ILE A 212 37.14 45.80 18.40
N GLU A 213 36.05 45.79 17.65
CA GLU A 213 35.83 46.70 16.54
C GLU A 213 35.86 48.16 17.01
N ILE A 214 36.80 48.94 16.46
CA ILE A 214 37.04 50.31 16.93
C ILE A 214 35.81 51.21 16.72
N ALA A 215 35.02 50.95 15.68
CA ALA A 215 33.85 51.76 15.34
C ALA A 215 32.67 51.58 16.30
N SER A 216 32.45 50.36 16.80
CA SER A 216 31.25 49.99 17.56
C SER A 216 31.50 49.69 19.04
N GLY A 217 32.73 49.30 19.38
CA GLY A 217 33.05 48.71 20.68
C GLY A 217 32.58 47.25 20.82
N ASP A 218 32.08 46.64 19.74
CA ASP A 218 31.63 45.23 19.69
C ASP A 218 32.83 44.26 19.56
N SER A 219 32.70 43.04 20.08
CA SER A 219 33.74 42.01 19.96
C SER A 219 33.55 41.21 18.66
N ILE A 220 34.54 41.25 17.77
CA ILE A 220 34.57 40.41 16.56
C ILE A 220 35.02 38.99 16.90
N LYS A 221 36.01 38.88 17.79
CA LYS A 221 36.54 37.61 18.26
C LYS A 221 36.79 37.67 19.76
N VAL A 222 36.48 36.60 20.47
CA VAL A 222 36.80 36.44 21.88
C VAL A 222 37.38 35.06 22.12
N GLU A 223 38.55 35.01 22.74
CA GLU A 223 39.13 33.80 23.31
C GLU A 223 39.18 33.96 24.83
N SER A 224 38.56 33.07 25.60
CA SER A 224 38.53 33.19 27.05
C SER A 224 38.81 31.89 27.79
N LYS A 225 39.45 32.04 28.97
CA LYS A 225 39.72 30.97 29.90
C LYS A 225 39.26 31.35 31.30
N VAL A 226 38.34 30.57 31.84
CA VAL A 226 37.80 30.70 33.18
C VAL A 226 38.38 29.61 34.08
N THR A 227 38.83 29.99 35.27
CA THR A 227 39.26 29.05 36.31
C THR A 227 38.63 29.41 37.65
N GLY A 228 38.37 28.42 38.49
CA GLY A 228 37.79 28.62 39.81
C GLY A 228 36.28 28.87 39.83
N ALA A 229 35.59 28.69 38.70
CA ALA A 229 34.13 28.66 38.61
C ALA A 229 33.58 27.47 39.41
N GLN A 230 32.47 27.64 40.11
CA GLN A 230 31.86 26.60 40.94
C GLN A 230 30.39 26.42 40.58
N LEU A 231 29.96 25.17 40.44
CA LEU A 231 28.57 24.81 40.17
C LEU A 231 28.17 23.58 41.01
N ASP A 232 26.91 23.48 41.42
CA ASP A 232 26.40 22.31 42.13
C ASP A 232 25.76 21.38 41.10
N LEU A 233 26.44 20.28 40.83
CA LEU A 233 25.98 19.26 39.90
C LEU A 233 25.23 18.11 40.62
N GLY A 234 24.82 18.33 41.88
CA GLY A 234 24.09 17.35 42.68
C GLY A 234 24.97 16.31 43.39
N PHE A 235 26.30 16.52 43.43
CA PHE A 235 27.26 15.59 44.04
C PHE A 235 27.57 15.88 45.53
N GLY A 236 26.83 16.78 46.17
CA GLY A 236 26.94 17.08 47.60
C GLY A 236 28.12 17.98 47.99
N SER A 237 28.91 18.47 47.04
CA SER A 237 29.90 19.54 47.21
C SER A 237 30.06 20.31 45.90
N PRO A 238 30.31 21.65 45.92
CA PRO A 238 30.48 22.43 44.71
C PRO A 238 31.63 21.91 43.85
N THR A 239 31.36 21.71 42.56
CA THR A 239 32.34 21.20 41.59
C THR A 239 33.09 22.38 40.97
N ILE A 240 34.43 22.32 40.95
CA ILE A 240 35.26 23.37 40.35
C ILE A 240 35.40 23.12 38.84
N LEU A 241 35.02 24.11 38.04
CA LEU A 241 35.03 24.09 36.59
C LEU A 241 36.24 24.88 36.03
N SER A 242 36.77 24.40 34.91
CA SER A 242 37.62 25.16 33.98
C SER A 242 36.87 25.29 32.66
N ILE A 243 36.71 26.51 32.14
CA ILE A 243 35.98 26.77 30.89
C ILE A 243 36.94 27.42 29.91
N ASP A 244 37.19 26.78 28.78
CA ASP A 244 37.91 27.36 27.65
C ASP A 244 36.88 27.65 26.54
N SER A 245 36.82 28.87 26.05
CA SER A 245 35.88 29.26 24.99
C SER A 245 36.55 30.08 23.89
N ASP A 246 36.07 29.89 22.66
CA ASP A 246 36.42 30.69 21.48
C ASP A 246 35.12 31.05 20.77
N SER A 247 34.95 32.33 20.42
CA SER A 247 33.83 32.81 19.64
C SER A 247 34.26 33.80 18.57
N ASN A 248 33.64 33.70 17.39
CA ASN A 248 33.88 34.58 16.26
C ASN A 248 32.53 35.11 15.73
N ARG A 249 32.43 36.41 15.51
CA ARG A 249 31.29 37.06 14.86
C ARG A 249 31.21 36.53 13.43
N SER A 250 30.07 35.93 13.12
CA SER A 250 29.76 35.26 11.86
C SER A 250 28.94 36.11 10.89
N SER A 251 28.14 37.05 11.40
CA SER A 251 27.37 38.03 10.61
C SER A 251 26.86 39.16 11.50
N GLY A 252 26.54 40.30 10.90
CA GLY A 252 26.01 41.48 11.56
C GLY A 252 27.04 42.24 12.40
N GLY A 253 26.54 43.15 13.22
CA GLY A 253 27.33 44.00 14.11
C GLY A 253 26.42 44.89 14.92
N LEU A 254 26.87 45.35 16.09
CA LEU A 254 26.00 46.14 16.97
C LEU A 254 25.79 47.59 16.50
N VAL A 255 26.43 48.03 15.42
CA VAL A 255 26.32 49.39 14.85
C VAL A 255 26.19 49.29 13.34
N LYS A 256 25.37 50.16 12.75
CA LYS A 256 25.24 50.25 11.30
C LYS A 256 26.46 50.94 10.69
N VAL A 257 27.34 50.19 10.06
CA VAL A 257 28.49 50.73 9.31
C VAL A 257 28.09 50.88 7.84
N GLU A 258 28.05 52.11 7.32
CA GLU A 258 27.81 52.35 5.89
C GLU A 258 28.96 51.77 5.04
N GLY A 259 28.68 50.72 4.28
CA GLY A 259 29.61 50.16 3.28
C GLY A 259 30.21 48.78 3.57
N GLN A 260 29.79 48.10 4.65
CA GLN A 260 30.05 46.66 4.84
C GLN A 260 28.84 45.84 4.39
N THR A 261 29.03 45.04 3.33
CA THR A 261 28.11 43.97 2.93
C THR A 261 28.41 42.73 3.77
N ASP A 262 27.41 42.26 4.52
CA ASP A 262 27.48 41.03 5.32
C ASP A 262 27.80 39.81 4.41
N PRO A 263 28.92 39.10 4.61
CA PRO A 263 29.15 37.81 3.96
C PRO A 263 28.40 36.74 4.77
N GLY A 264 27.08 36.74 4.61
CA GLY A 264 26.16 35.87 5.35
C GLY A 264 24.72 35.94 4.84
N ASP A 265 24.38 36.94 4.03
CA ASP A 265 23.20 36.87 3.17
C ASP A 265 23.53 36.02 1.94
N GLU A 266 23.00 34.80 1.92
CA GLU A 266 22.39 34.34 0.67
C GLU A 266 20.96 33.85 0.94
N PRO A 267 19.99 34.20 0.09
CA PRO A 267 20.05 35.14 -1.05
C PRO A 267 19.27 36.44 -0.77
N GLU A 268 19.76 37.58 -1.30
CA GLU A 268 18.83 38.53 -1.92
C GLU A 268 17.95 37.70 -2.83
N LYS A 269 16.63 37.66 -2.62
CA LYS A 269 15.70 37.04 -3.57
C LYS A 269 16.00 37.63 -4.94
N GLY A 270 16.78 36.91 -5.74
CA GLY A 270 17.01 37.24 -7.13
C GLY A 270 15.65 37.23 -7.82
N ALA A 271 15.53 38.00 -8.89
CA ALA A 271 14.49 37.72 -9.86
C ALA A 271 14.61 36.23 -10.25
N ILE A 272 13.47 35.53 -10.43
CA ILE A 272 13.47 34.12 -10.86
C ILE A 272 14.37 33.94 -12.10
N ASP A 273 14.39 34.94 -12.99
CA ASP A 273 15.20 34.96 -14.20
C ASP A 273 16.72 34.88 -13.93
N GLU A 274 17.21 35.42 -12.81
CA GLU A 274 18.61 35.27 -12.38
C GLU A 274 18.87 33.88 -11.78
N ALA A 275 17.94 33.39 -10.95
CA ALA A 275 18.06 32.11 -10.25
C ALA A 275 17.98 30.87 -11.19
N VAL A 276 17.50 31.07 -12.41
CA VAL A 276 17.38 30.05 -13.47
C VAL A 276 18.36 30.29 -14.61
N ASP A 277 19.35 31.17 -14.46
CA ASP A 277 20.37 31.36 -15.49
C ASP A 277 21.09 30.02 -15.78
N GLY A 278 21.24 29.71 -17.07
CA GLY A 278 21.76 28.42 -17.53
C GLY A 278 20.78 27.23 -17.43
N TYR A 279 19.53 27.43 -17.01
CA TYR A 279 18.47 26.41 -17.12
C TYR A 279 17.68 26.58 -18.43
N GLU A 280 17.24 25.45 -18.99
CA GLU A 280 16.29 25.39 -20.09
C GLU A 280 14.85 25.53 -19.56
N LYS A 281 14.10 26.49 -20.10
CA LYS A 281 12.67 26.62 -19.82
C LYS A 281 11.87 25.55 -20.56
N VAL A 282 11.09 24.77 -19.83
CA VAL A 282 10.18 23.75 -20.35
C VAL A 282 8.73 24.15 -20.01
N GLU A 283 8.02 24.71 -20.98
CA GLU A 283 6.65 25.22 -20.80
C GLU A 283 5.61 24.09 -20.78
N GLY A 284 4.52 24.27 -20.01
CA GLY A 284 3.39 23.34 -19.91
C GLY A 284 2.44 23.68 -18.77
N VAL A 285 1.86 22.67 -18.11
CA VAL A 285 0.86 22.84 -17.02
C VAL A 285 1.40 23.64 -15.83
N VAL A 286 2.71 23.54 -15.62
CA VAL A 286 3.53 24.29 -14.67
C VAL A 286 4.77 24.75 -15.41
N THR A 287 5.41 25.85 -15.02
CA THR A 287 6.68 26.25 -15.64
C THR A 287 7.81 25.46 -14.97
N LEU A 288 8.55 24.68 -15.76
CA LEU A 288 9.68 23.90 -15.25
C LEU A 288 10.99 24.41 -15.86
N TRP A 289 12.01 24.55 -15.03
CA TRP A 289 13.36 24.91 -15.44
C TRP A 289 14.27 23.69 -15.28
N ARG A 290 14.91 23.25 -16.36
CA ARG A 290 15.73 22.03 -16.40
C ARG A 290 17.18 22.37 -16.68
N LYS A 291 18.10 21.78 -15.91
CA LYS A 291 19.54 21.82 -16.21
C LYS A 291 20.12 20.42 -16.12
N VAL A 292 20.98 20.05 -17.07
CA VAL A 292 21.68 18.76 -17.08
C VAL A 292 23.17 19.02 -17.01
N GLU A 293 23.80 18.64 -15.90
CA GLU A 293 25.25 18.79 -15.68
C GLU A 293 25.84 17.49 -15.16
N ASN A 294 26.96 17.04 -15.74
CA ASN A 294 27.63 15.78 -15.38
C ASN A 294 26.70 14.55 -15.36
N GLY A 295 25.69 14.53 -16.23
CA GLY A 295 24.69 13.45 -16.30
C GLY A 295 23.61 13.51 -15.21
N ARG A 296 23.60 14.53 -14.34
CA ARG A 296 22.55 14.78 -13.36
C ARG A 296 21.58 15.85 -13.84
N THR A 297 20.30 15.55 -13.72
CA THR A 297 19.20 16.48 -14.03
C THR A 297 18.79 17.21 -12.76
N SER A 298 18.85 18.54 -12.79
CA SER A 298 18.28 19.43 -11.78
C SER A 298 17.00 20.05 -12.34
N LEU A 299 15.94 20.07 -11.52
CA LEU A 299 14.61 20.55 -11.88
C LEU A 299 14.15 21.59 -10.87
N LYS A 300 13.85 22.79 -11.35
CA LYS A 300 13.18 23.83 -10.56
C LYS A 300 11.77 24.04 -11.10
N LEU A 301 10.83 24.23 -10.18
CA LEU A 301 9.42 24.47 -10.48
C LEU A 301 9.09 25.92 -10.18
N GLU A 302 8.56 26.61 -11.18
CA GLU A 302 8.01 27.95 -11.02
C GLU A 302 6.48 27.86 -10.94
N LEU A 303 5.94 28.35 -9.82
CA LEU A 303 4.51 28.35 -9.51
C LEU A 303 4.00 29.77 -9.43
N THR A 304 2.90 30.05 -10.13
CA THR A 304 2.18 31.32 -10.03
C THR A 304 1.30 31.36 -8.78
N GLU A 305 0.94 32.55 -8.31
CA GLU A 305 0.00 32.73 -7.20
C GLU A 305 -1.34 31.99 -7.43
N ALA A 306 -1.81 31.88 -8.68
CA ALA A 306 -3.04 31.17 -9.03
C ALA A 306 -2.95 29.64 -8.88
N GLN A 307 -1.75 29.07 -8.89
CA GLN A 307 -1.53 27.63 -8.69
C GLN A 307 -1.39 27.27 -7.19
N LEU A 308 -1.25 28.27 -6.31
CA LEU A 308 -1.27 28.06 -4.87
C LEU A 308 -2.70 27.80 -4.38
N GLY A 309 -2.88 26.78 -3.55
CA GLY A 309 -4.21 26.32 -3.10
C GLY A 309 -5.05 25.61 -4.18
N GLN A 310 -4.51 25.42 -5.39
CA GLN A 310 -5.15 24.60 -6.40
C GLN A 310 -4.92 23.11 -6.08
N MET A 311 -6.00 22.33 -6.05
CA MET A 311 -5.89 20.88 -5.88
C MET A 311 -5.29 20.23 -7.13
N MET A 312 -4.19 19.52 -6.93
CA MET A 312 -3.45 18.78 -7.94
C MET A 312 -3.38 17.31 -7.55
N MET A 313 -3.10 16.45 -8.53
CA MET A 313 -2.80 15.05 -8.31
C MET A 313 -1.42 14.73 -8.88
N LEU A 314 -0.58 14.11 -8.07
CA LEU A 314 0.66 13.45 -8.48
C LEU A 314 0.41 11.94 -8.50
N GLN A 315 0.27 11.38 -9.69
CA GLN A 315 0.15 9.95 -9.89
C GLN A 315 1.52 9.32 -10.17
N ALA A 316 1.72 8.10 -9.69
CA ALA A 316 2.83 7.24 -10.10
C ALA A 316 2.30 5.97 -10.77
N THR A 317 2.91 5.62 -11.89
CA THR A 317 2.64 4.41 -12.67
C THR A 317 3.96 3.69 -12.92
N ALA A 318 4.01 2.37 -12.72
CA ALA A 318 5.22 1.61 -13.03
C ALA A 318 5.43 1.57 -14.55
N SER A 319 6.58 2.01 -15.07
CA SER A 319 6.90 1.90 -16.49
C SER A 319 7.48 0.52 -16.83
N THR A 320 8.13 -0.11 -15.83
CA THR A 320 8.63 -1.49 -15.87
C THR A 320 8.06 -2.31 -14.72
N GLY A 321 7.81 -3.60 -14.94
CA GLY A 321 7.37 -4.51 -13.89
C GLY A 321 8.52 -5.18 -13.13
N LEU A 322 8.22 -5.65 -11.92
CA LEU A 322 9.01 -6.65 -11.20
C LEU A 322 8.66 -8.03 -11.73
N ALA A 323 9.66 -8.85 -11.97
CA ALA A 323 9.47 -10.10 -12.69
C ALA A 323 8.74 -11.20 -11.87
N ASP A 324 8.43 -10.96 -10.59
CA ASP A 324 7.70 -11.85 -9.66
C ASP A 324 6.18 -11.67 -9.76
N GLY A 325 5.74 -10.71 -10.57
CA GLY A 325 4.32 -10.43 -10.79
C GLY A 325 3.65 -9.61 -9.68
N VAL A 326 4.41 -9.09 -8.70
CA VAL A 326 3.86 -8.22 -7.64
C VAL A 326 3.51 -6.83 -8.19
N ILE A 327 4.32 -6.31 -9.10
CA ILE A 327 4.10 -5.05 -9.82
C ILE A 327 4.36 -5.31 -11.29
N ALA A 328 3.37 -5.19 -12.16
CA ALA A 328 3.54 -5.27 -13.61
C ALA A 328 3.82 -3.89 -14.21
N ALA A 329 4.40 -3.86 -15.42
CA ALA A 329 4.48 -2.62 -16.19
C ALA A 329 3.07 -2.05 -16.37
N GLY A 330 2.93 -0.73 -16.30
CA GLY A 330 1.73 0.11 -16.28
C GLY A 330 0.81 -0.05 -15.08
N ASP A 331 1.19 -0.79 -14.05
CA ASP A 331 0.40 -0.84 -12.83
C ASP A 331 0.39 0.51 -12.10
N PRO A 332 -0.78 0.89 -11.55
CA PRO A 332 -0.91 2.04 -10.68
C PRO A 332 -0.16 1.83 -9.36
N ILE A 333 0.75 2.74 -9.00
CA ILE A 333 1.53 2.63 -7.76
C ILE A 333 0.94 3.49 -6.63
N SER A 334 0.73 4.78 -6.90
CA SER A 334 0.21 5.72 -5.89
C SER A 334 -0.49 6.90 -6.55
N ASP A 335 -1.56 7.40 -5.94
CA ASP A 335 -2.19 8.67 -6.30
C ASP A 335 -2.15 9.61 -5.09
N LEU A 336 -1.46 10.74 -5.22
CA LEU A 336 -1.36 11.74 -4.17
C LEU A 336 -2.12 13.00 -4.59
N VAL A 337 -3.21 13.31 -3.90
CA VAL A 337 -3.96 14.55 -4.09
C VAL A 337 -3.52 15.59 -3.06
N PHE A 338 -3.07 16.75 -3.51
CA PHE A 338 -2.48 17.79 -2.67
C PHE A 338 -2.67 19.18 -3.27
N GLU A 339 -2.36 20.23 -2.52
CA GLU A 339 -2.21 21.60 -3.01
C GLU A 339 -0.85 22.16 -2.59
N PHE A 340 -0.31 23.11 -3.36
CA PHE A 340 0.85 23.88 -2.92
C PHE A 340 0.39 25.02 -2.00
N ARG A 341 0.91 25.05 -0.76
CA ARG A 341 0.55 26.06 0.24
C ARG A 341 1.78 26.73 0.83
N LYS A 342 1.80 28.06 0.88
CA LYS A 342 2.82 28.81 1.64
C LYS A 342 2.57 28.64 3.13
N MET A 343 3.61 28.24 3.86
CA MET A 343 3.58 27.97 5.29
C MET A 343 4.01 29.21 6.09
N PRO A 344 3.61 29.35 7.37
CA PRO A 344 3.98 30.49 8.21
C PRO A 344 5.49 30.68 8.40
N ASN A 345 6.26 29.60 8.32
CA ASN A 345 7.72 29.60 8.40
C ASN A 345 8.42 30.02 7.09
N GLY A 346 7.67 30.54 6.10
CA GLY A 346 8.21 31.03 4.83
C GLY A 346 8.52 29.94 3.79
N ARG A 347 8.25 28.67 4.08
CA ARG A 347 8.43 27.55 3.12
C ARG A 347 7.18 27.32 2.29
N LEU A 348 7.34 26.65 1.15
CA LEU A 348 6.22 26.06 0.41
C LEU A 348 6.04 24.59 0.82
N ALA A 349 4.80 24.12 0.93
CA ALA A 349 4.50 22.72 1.27
C ALA A 349 3.59 22.08 0.22
N MET A 350 3.82 20.79 -0.04
CA MET A 350 2.80 19.89 -0.59
C MET A 350 1.86 19.50 0.55
N TYR A 351 0.72 20.18 0.59
CA TYR A 351 -0.28 20.07 1.64
C TYR A 351 -1.42 19.17 1.19
N VAL A 352 -1.76 18.16 1.97
CA VAL A 352 -2.85 17.23 1.70
C VAL A 352 -4.01 17.53 2.65
N PRO A 353 -5.08 18.18 2.19
CA PRO A 353 -6.27 18.38 3.00
C PRO A 353 -6.91 17.03 3.36
N ASN A 354 -7.48 16.92 4.55
CA ASN A 354 -8.21 15.74 4.96
C ASN A 354 -9.55 15.65 4.21
N TYR A 355 -9.57 14.85 3.14
CA TYR A 355 -10.77 14.62 2.35
C TYR A 355 -11.55 13.35 2.74
N LEU A 356 -11.12 12.64 3.79
CA LEU A 356 -11.79 11.44 4.32
C LEU A 356 -12.81 11.79 5.42
N PHE A 357 -12.57 12.87 6.17
CA PHE A 357 -13.47 13.36 7.23
C PHE A 357 -13.86 14.81 6.93
N ARG A 358 -15.06 15.00 6.39
CA ARG A 358 -15.53 16.29 5.83
C ARG A 358 -16.57 16.95 6.74
N VAL A 359 -16.65 18.27 6.62
CA VAL A 359 -17.57 19.10 7.42
C VAL A 359 -17.85 20.42 6.69
N ASP A 360 -19.06 20.96 6.84
CA ASP A 360 -19.35 22.33 6.45
C ASP A 360 -18.56 23.28 7.35
N ASN A 361 -17.64 24.02 6.74
CA ASN A 361 -16.71 24.92 7.43
C ASN A 361 -17.41 26.09 8.16
N ASN A 362 -18.69 26.35 7.88
CA ASN A 362 -19.48 27.36 8.57
C ASN A 362 -20.04 26.88 9.92
N LEU A 363 -19.99 25.58 10.21
CA LEU A 363 -20.52 25.00 11.44
C LEU A 363 -19.47 24.99 12.57
N ALA A 364 -19.93 25.12 13.83
CA ALA A 364 -19.05 25.09 14.99
C ALA A 364 -18.28 23.76 15.13
N ILE A 365 -18.91 22.65 14.74
CA ILE A 365 -18.31 21.31 14.75
C ILE A 365 -17.09 21.19 13.83
N ALA A 366 -16.95 22.06 12.82
CA ALA A 366 -15.75 22.10 11.97
C ALA A 366 -14.46 22.33 12.77
N LYS A 367 -14.53 23.07 13.88
CA LYS A 367 -13.38 23.25 14.79
C LYS A 367 -12.98 21.93 15.47
N ALA A 368 -13.94 21.08 15.82
CA ALA A 368 -13.68 19.79 16.44
C ALA A 368 -13.11 18.81 15.39
N VAL A 369 -13.73 18.72 14.22
CA VAL A 369 -13.27 17.86 13.11
C VAL A 369 -11.82 18.18 12.75
N ARG A 370 -11.46 19.46 12.56
CA ARG A 370 -10.07 19.87 12.27
C ARG A 370 -9.07 19.54 13.38
N ARG A 371 -9.50 19.48 14.66
CA ARG A 371 -8.64 19.07 15.79
C ARG A 371 -8.46 17.55 15.84
N SER A 372 -9.50 16.80 15.49
CA SER A 372 -9.52 15.34 15.55
C SER A 372 -8.87 14.68 14.33
N PHE A 373 -8.99 15.32 13.17
CA PHE A 373 -8.53 14.78 11.89
C PHE A 373 -7.66 15.83 11.19
N PRO A 374 -6.35 15.88 11.52
CA PRO A 374 -5.45 16.87 10.93
C PRO A 374 -5.25 16.61 9.44
N ASP A 375 -4.92 17.69 8.73
CA ASP A 375 -4.37 17.63 7.37
C ASP A 375 -2.90 17.13 7.43
N ALA A 376 -2.33 16.76 6.27
CA ALA A 376 -0.95 16.26 6.21
C ALA A 376 -0.04 17.17 5.38
N ILE A 377 1.23 17.27 5.77
CA ILE A 377 2.30 17.85 4.95
C ILE A 377 3.15 16.68 4.47
N VAL A 378 3.28 16.53 3.15
CA VAL A 378 4.01 15.41 2.55
C VAL A 378 5.46 15.79 2.24
N GLU A 379 5.68 17.00 1.74
CA GLU A 379 7.00 17.51 1.40
C GLU A 379 7.03 19.04 1.59
N SER A 380 8.21 19.62 1.84
CA SER A 380 8.35 21.08 1.97
C SER A 380 9.62 21.61 1.31
N PHE A 381 9.46 22.70 0.56
CA PHE A 381 10.49 23.32 -0.25
C PHE A 381 10.85 24.72 0.28
N ALA A 382 12.14 25.05 0.22
CA ALA A 382 12.58 26.43 0.36
C ALA A 382 12.15 27.23 -0.88
N ILE A 383 11.70 28.47 -0.68
CA ILE A 383 11.44 29.40 -1.78
C ILE A 383 12.77 30.04 -2.16
N GLU A 384 13.32 29.66 -3.32
CA GLU A 384 14.64 30.12 -3.76
C GLU A 384 14.61 31.56 -4.30
N ALA A 385 13.55 31.90 -5.01
CA ALA A 385 13.36 33.20 -5.64
C ALA A 385 11.86 33.52 -5.76
N GLU A 386 11.53 34.81 -5.80
CA GLU A 386 10.19 35.28 -6.12
C GLU A 386 10.27 36.33 -7.22
N GLN A 387 9.28 36.33 -8.11
CA GLN A 387 9.21 37.24 -9.24
C GLN A 387 7.93 38.06 -9.11
N GLU A 388 8.07 39.35 -8.79
CA GLU A 388 6.94 40.22 -8.41
C GLU A 388 6.04 40.55 -9.61
N ASP A 389 6.60 40.83 -10.79
CA ASP A 389 5.85 41.24 -11.98
C ASP A 389 4.91 40.15 -12.51
N ARG A 390 5.31 38.88 -12.42
CA ARG A 390 4.46 37.72 -12.79
C ARG A 390 3.92 36.92 -11.61
N LYS A 391 4.10 37.41 -10.38
CA LYS A 391 3.59 36.82 -9.12
C LYS A 391 3.91 35.33 -9.01
N ALA A 392 5.18 34.99 -9.24
CA ALA A 392 5.64 33.61 -9.26
C ALA A 392 6.66 33.35 -8.15
N ILE A 393 6.75 32.09 -7.73
CA ILE A 393 7.74 31.59 -6.80
C ILE A 393 8.51 30.45 -7.45
N LEU A 394 9.80 30.35 -7.15
CA LEU A 394 10.67 29.28 -7.63
C LEU A 394 11.04 28.35 -6.47
N ILE A 395 10.90 27.05 -6.68
CA ILE A 395 11.33 26.00 -5.74
C ILE A 395 12.17 24.94 -6.47
N ASP A 396 13.13 24.33 -5.78
CA ASP A 396 13.85 23.16 -6.29
C ASP A 396 13.08 21.87 -6.00
N VAL A 397 12.76 21.10 -7.05
CA VAL A 397 12.03 19.82 -6.97
C VAL A 397 12.89 18.63 -7.41
N SER A 398 14.21 18.80 -7.51
CA SER A 398 15.15 17.77 -7.95
C SER A 398 15.10 16.52 -7.05
N GLU A 399 14.98 16.72 -5.74
CA GLU A 399 14.93 15.62 -4.76
C GLU A 399 13.56 14.95 -4.67
N LEU A 400 12.47 15.64 -5.04
CA LEU A 400 11.12 15.08 -5.00
C LEU A 400 11.02 13.81 -5.86
N PHE A 401 11.54 13.88 -7.09
CA PHE A 401 11.49 12.77 -8.06
C PHE A 401 12.64 11.76 -7.92
N ARG A 402 13.73 12.13 -7.24
CA ARG A 402 14.79 11.19 -6.83
C ARG A 402 14.47 10.45 -5.52
N GLY A 403 13.44 10.88 -4.79
CA GLY A 403 12.98 10.28 -3.55
C GLY A 403 11.93 9.18 -3.75
N ASP A 404 11.52 8.55 -2.65
CA ASP A 404 10.45 7.53 -2.63
C ASP A 404 9.10 8.16 -2.23
N ILE A 405 8.68 9.20 -2.95
CA ILE A 405 7.40 9.88 -2.70
C ILE A 405 6.19 8.94 -2.84
N SER A 406 6.35 7.86 -3.62
CA SER A 406 5.35 6.81 -3.83
C SER A 406 5.38 5.69 -2.79
N ARG A 407 6.30 5.74 -1.82
CA ARG A 407 6.43 4.77 -0.71
C ARG A 407 6.63 3.32 -1.17
N ILE A 408 7.31 3.12 -2.30
CA ILE A 408 7.59 1.81 -2.89
C ILE A 408 8.41 0.95 -1.94
N ALA A 409 9.40 1.52 -1.24
CA ALA A 409 10.18 0.77 -0.26
C ALA A 409 9.29 0.22 0.88
N THR A 410 8.27 0.98 1.29
CA THR A 410 7.29 0.52 2.30
C THR A 410 6.40 -0.60 1.76
N ASN A 411 5.95 -0.47 0.51
CA ASN A 411 5.14 -1.51 -0.15
C ASN A 411 5.94 -2.82 -0.33
N MET A 412 7.22 -2.73 -0.71
CA MET A 412 8.12 -3.89 -0.80
C MET A 412 8.44 -4.52 0.57
N ALA A 413 8.45 -3.73 1.65
CA ALA A 413 8.65 -4.23 3.02
C ALA A 413 7.40 -4.89 3.65
N GLY A 414 6.30 -5.03 2.90
CA GLY A 414 5.04 -5.63 3.37
C GLY A 414 4.08 -4.67 4.07
N GLY A 415 4.37 -3.36 4.07
CA GLY A 415 3.58 -2.32 4.74
C GLY A 415 2.49 -1.71 3.85
N GLY A 416 1.50 -2.50 3.45
CA GLY A 416 0.34 -1.97 2.70
C GLY A 416 -0.61 -3.05 2.21
N GLY A 417 -1.55 -3.49 3.06
CA GLY A 417 -2.69 -4.34 2.66
C GLY A 417 -2.39 -5.77 2.14
N GLY A 418 -1.14 -6.08 1.80
CA GLY A 418 -0.68 -7.37 1.25
C GLY A 418 -0.65 -8.54 2.24
N GLY A 419 -1.06 -8.34 3.49
CA GLY A 419 -1.16 -9.41 4.50
C GLY A 419 -2.11 -10.54 4.09
N LEU A 420 -3.08 -10.29 3.20
CA LEU A 420 -3.99 -11.31 2.66
C LEU A 420 -3.43 -12.07 1.44
N PHE A 421 -2.35 -11.58 0.81
CA PHE A 421 -1.78 -12.14 -0.43
C PHE A 421 -0.28 -12.48 -0.32
N GLY A 422 0.23 -12.68 0.91
CA GLY A 422 1.59 -13.18 1.13
C GLY A 422 2.65 -12.09 1.31
N GLY A 423 2.45 -11.21 2.29
CA GLY A 423 3.48 -10.25 2.73
C GLY A 423 4.60 -10.93 3.52
N GLY A 424 5.75 -11.14 2.87
CA GLY A 424 7.03 -11.54 3.46
C GLY A 424 8.19 -10.94 2.68
N GLY A 425 8.18 -9.62 2.50
CA GLY A 425 9.16 -8.91 1.68
C GLY A 425 10.47 -8.61 2.40
N SER A 426 11.58 -8.67 1.66
CA SER A 426 12.90 -8.22 2.11
C SER A 426 12.92 -6.70 2.29
N SER A 427 13.58 -6.19 3.34
CA SER A 427 13.73 -4.74 3.55
C SER A 427 14.70 -4.13 2.54
N TYR A 428 14.17 -3.41 1.56
CA TYR A 428 14.93 -2.60 0.62
C TYR A 428 14.91 -1.13 1.05
N MET A 429 16.01 -0.41 0.78
CA MET A 429 16.14 1.03 0.99
C MET A 429 16.45 1.71 -0.34
N LEU A 430 15.94 2.92 -0.54
CA LEU A 430 16.22 3.70 -1.75
C LEU A 430 17.69 4.09 -1.81
N ASP A 431 18.33 3.82 -2.93
CA ASP A 431 19.68 4.25 -3.28
C ASP A 431 19.60 5.50 -4.17
N ARG A 432 19.60 6.67 -3.54
CA ARG A 432 19.44 7.96 -4.22
C ARG A 432 20.56 8.25 -5.22
N GLU A 433 21.79 7.81 -4.94
CA GLU A 433 22.94 8.09 -5.82
C GLU A 433 22.81 7.41 -7.18
N ASN A 434 22.14 6.25 -7.22
CA ASN A 434 21.86 5.49 -8.43
C ASN A 434 20.40 5.62 -8.91
N SER A 435 19.67 6.61 -8.39
CA SER A 435 18.32 6.97 -8.83
C SER A 435 18.35 8.30 -9.58
N PHE A 436 17.68 8.38 -10.73
CA PHE A 436 17.80 9.55 -11.61
C PHE A 436 16.57 9.79 -12.48
N VAL A 437 16.37 11.05 -12.90
CA VAL A 437 15.36 11.46 -13.88
C VAL A 437 15.85 11.14 -15.28
N LYS A 438 15.08 10.34 -16.03
CA LYS A 438 15.37 9.97 -17.43
C LYS A 438 14.89 11.03 -18.40
N THR A 439 13.60 11.34 -18.32
CA THR A 439 12.91 12.21 -19.28
C THR A 439 11.89 13.07 -18.55
N VAL A 440 11.68 14.27 -19.11
CA VAL A 440 10.66 15.20 -18.65
C VAL A 440 9.89 15.68 -19.87
N LYS A 441 8.57 15.50 -19.85
CA LYS A 441 7.65 15.98 -20.87
C LYS A 441 6.63 16.88 -20.19
N ASN A 442 6.62 18.15 -20.54
CA ASN A 442 5.66 19.10 -19.98
C ASN A 442 4.64 19.47 -21.05
N PHE A 443 3.39 19.10 -20.83
CA PHE A 443 2.29 19.33 -21.75
C PHE A 443 1.34 20.39 -21.16
N PRO A 444 0.46 21.00 -21.98
CA PRO A 444 -0.46 22.02 -21.47
C PRO A 444 -1.39 21.56 -20.34
N LYS A 445 -1.65 20.25 -20.21
CA LYS A 445 -2.58 19.69 -19.20
C LYS A 445 -1.91 18.86 -18.11
N ASN A 446 -0.66 18.43 -18.31
CA ASN A 446 0.06 17.59 -17.35
C ASN A 446 1.57 17.64 -17.55
N LEU A 447 2.31 17.36 -16.48
CA LEU A 447 3.75 17.14 -16.46
C LEU A 447 4.02 15.65 -16.27
N VAL A 448 4.84 15.06 -17.13
CA VAL A 448 5.31 13.67 -17.03
C VAL A 448 6.81 13.67 -16.72
N VAL A 449 7.19 13.01 -15.63
CA VAL A 449 8.59 12.83 -15.21
C VAL A 449 8.86 11.34 -15.10
N ASP A 450 9.67 10.82 -16.02
CA ASP A 450 10.11 9.43 -15.98
C ASP A 450 11.40 9.32 -15.17
N VAL A 451 11.42 8.41 -14.21
CA VAL A 451 12.54 8.18 -13.30
C VAL A 451 12.95 6.72 -13.30
N THR A 452 14.22 6.48 -13.00
CA THR A 452 14.70 5.17 -12.57
C THR A 452 15.00 5.27 -11.08
N LEU A 453 14.34 4.45 -10.27
CA LEU A 453 14.64 4.31 -8.84
C LEU A 453 15.40 2.99 -8.61
N ASN A 454 16.54 3.08 -7.95
CA ASN A 454 17.30 1.92 -7.50
C ASN A 454 17.07 1.70 -6.01
N PHE A 455 16.77 0.47 -5.62
CA PHE A 455 16.60 0.06 -4.23
C PHE A 455 17.62 -1.02 -3.89
N ILE A 456 18.27 -0.89 -2.73
CA ILE A 456 19.28 -1.83 -2.23
C ILE A 456 18.79 -2.54 -0.98
N GLY A 457 18.98 -3.85 -0.92
CA GLY A 457 18.54 -4.71 0.18
C GLY A 457 19.68 -5.57 0.71
N ARG A 458 19.50 -6.17 1.89
CA ARG A 458 20.52 -7.07 2.47
C ARG A 458 20.66 -8.43 1.76
N GLY A 459 19.89 -8.69 0.69
CA GLY A 459 19.81 -9.99 0.00
C GLY A 459 19.13 -11.01 0.91
N GLY A 460 17.85 -11.25 0.69
CA GLY A 460 16.96 -11.93 1.65
C GLY A 460 16.18 -13.12 1.09
N GLY A 461 16.59 -13.69 -0.06
CA GLY A 461 15.98 -14.93 -0.54
C GLY A 461 16.25 -16.08 0.44
N ASN A 462 15.23 -16.88 0.78
CA ASN A 462 15.44 -18.13 1.52
C ASN A 462 16.35 -19.04 0.67
N PRO A 463 17.62 -19.29 1.05
CA PRO A 463 18.59 -20.01 0.21
C PRO A 463 18.12 -21.44 -0.08
N LEU A 464 17.34 -22.03 0.82
CA LEU A 464 16.76 -23.35 0.64
C LEU A 464 15.60 -23.31 -0.38
N ALA A 465 14.79 -22.25 -0.41
CA ALA A 465 13.74 -22.09 -1.43
C ALA A 465 14.33 -21.83 -2.82
N ALA A 466 15.40 -21.02 -2.91
CA ALA A 466 16.13 -20.80 -4.15
C ALA A 466 16.83 -22.07 -4.67
N LEU A 467 17.45 -22.85 -3.77
CA LEU A 467 18.09 -24.14 -4.10
C LEU A 467 17.08 -25.21 -4.54
N LEU A 468 15.88 -25.19 -3.94
CA LEU A 468 14.82 -26.15 -4.26
C LEU A 468 13.92 -25.68 -5.41
N GLY A 469 14.12 -24.49 -5.99
CA GLY A 469 13.37 -23.96 -7.13
C GLY A 469 12.02 -23.29 -6.79
N GLY A 470 11.73 -23.07 -5.50
CA GLY A 470 10.46 -22.55 -4.96
C GLY A 470 10.45 -21.09 -4.53
N GLY A 471 11.34 -20.31 -5.11
CA GLY A 471 11.46 -18.89 -4.86
C GLY A 471 12.62 -18.39 -5.68
N GLY A 472 12.48 -18.40 -7.00
CA GLY A 472 13.40 -17.63 -7.83
C GLY A 472 13.12 -16.17 -7.52
N SER A 473 14.11 -15.44 -7.01
CA SER A 473 14.10 -14.00 -7.23
C SER A 473 14.03 -13.83 -8.74
N THR A 474 13.01 -13.14 -9.20
CA THR A 474 12.84 -12.83 -10.61
C THR A 474 13.65 -11.60 -10.99
N THR A 475 14.19 -10.90 -9.98
CA THR A 475 15.24 -9.91 -10.15
C THR A 475 16.55 -10.61 -10.54
N VAL A 476 17.35 -9.95 -11.37
CA VAL A 476 18.65 -10.49 -11.82
C VAL A 476 19.62 -10.68 -10.64
N ASP A 477 19.48 -9.87 -9.58
CA ASP A 477 20.24 -9.92 -8.34
C ASP A 477 19.30 -9.49 -7.18
N ASP A 478 19.25 -10.21 -6.06
CA ASP A 478 18.33 -9.93 -4.95
C ASP A 478 18.85 -8.85 -3.98
N ARG A 479 20.05 -8.32 -4.23
CA ARG A 479 20.62 -7.19 -3.49
C ARG A 479 20.19 -5.83 -4.05
N SER A 480 19.72 -5.79 -5.29
CA SER A 480 19.35 -4.55 -6.00
C SER A 480 18.09 -4.74 -6.84
N VAL A 481 17.16 -3.80 -6.71
CA VAL A 481 15.92 -3.73 -7.49
C VAL A 481 15.88 -2.39 -8.18
N VAL A 482 15.87 -2.40 -9.51
CA VAL A 482 15.78 -1.20 -10.34
C VAL A 482 14.39 -1.15 -10.94
N MET A 483 13.69 -0.02 -10.77
CA MET A 483 12.34 0.19 -11.30
C MET A 483 12.27 1.52 -12.05
N ASP A 484 11.73 1.49 -13.26
CA ASP A 484 11.30 2.69 -13.96
C ASP A 484 9.87 3.05 -13.57
N LEU A 485 9.65 4.33 -13.24
CA LEU A 485 8.36 4.90 -12.89
C LEU A 485 8.11 6.17 -13.69
N SER A 486 6.83 6.39 -14.02
CA SER A 486 6.36 7.62 -14.62
C SER A 486 5.49 8.36 -13.62
N TYR A 487 5.93 9.55 -13.22
CA TYR A 487 5.15 10.48 -12.43
C TYR A 487 4.33 11.40 -13.33
N ASN A 488 3.04 11.55 -13.04
CA ASN A 488 2.14 12.42 -13.78
C ASN A 488 1.53 13.46 -12.82
N LEU A 489 1.91 14.73 -12.99
CA LEU A 489 1.36 15.85 -12.23
C LEU A 489 0.33 16.61 -13.06
N PHE A 490 -0.87 16.78 -12.54
CA PHE A 490 -1.94 17.53 -13.20
C PHE A 490 -2.89 18.17 -12.19
N ALA A 491 -3.56 19.25 -12.61
CA ALA A 491 -4.59 19.88 -11.78
C ALA A 491 -5.89 19.05 -11.80
N LEU A 492 -6.55 18.89 -10.66
CA LEU A 492 -7.86 18.26 -10.64
C LEU A 492 -8.86 19.11 -11.44
N PRO A 493 -9.73 18.50 -12.26
CA PRO A 493 -10.67 19.23 -13.08
C PRO A 493 -11.73 19.93 -12.21
N ASP A 494 -11.97 21.20 -12.49
CA ASP A 494 -13.16 21.94 -12.07
C ASP A 494 -14.04 22.18 -13.30
N ASN A 495 -14.87 21.19 -13.62
CA ASN A 495 -15.65 21.14 -14.86
C ASN A 495 -17.17 21.02 -14.59
N GLY A 496 -17.61 21.33 -13.36
CA GLY A 496 -19.00 21.23 -12.96
C GLY A 496 -19.51 19.81 -12.74
N TYR A 497 -18.63 18.80 -12.70
CA TYR A 497 -19.01 17.40 -12.46
C TYR A 497 -19.83 17.24 -11.17
N GLN A 498 -21.00 16.62 -11.29
CA GLN A 498 -21.86 16.29 -10.17
C GLN A 498 -21.64 14.85 -9.71
N PRO A 499 -21.18 14.63 -8.46
CA PRO A 499 -21.11 13.31 -7.86
C PRO A 499 -22.47 12.63 -7.84
N ARG A 500 -22.53 11.31 -7.99
CA ARG A 500 -23.78 10.53 -7.90
C ARG A 500 -23.73 9.57 -6.72
N HIS A 501 -24.76 9.57 -5.88
CA HIS A 501 -24.81 8.68 -4.71
C HIS A 501 -24.88 7.20 -5.11
N PHE A 502 -24.21 6.38 -4.32
CA PHE A 502 -24.25 4.93 -4.42
C PHE A 502 -25.60 4.38 -3.94
N ASP A 503 -26.11 3.36 -4.65
CA ASP A 503 -27.23 2.53 -4.22
C ASP A 503 -26.78 1.05 -4.26
N PRO A 504 -26.92 0.29 -3.14
CA PRO A 504 -26.44 -1.08 -3.05
C PRO A 504 -27.16 -2.08 -3.98
N ARG A 505 -28.22 -1.65 -4.67
CA ARG A 505 -28.87 -2.45 -5.72
C ARG A 505 -28.10 -2.44 -7.04
N VAL A 506 -27.18 -1.49 -7.24
CA VAL A 506 -26.43 -1.27 -8.49
C VAL A 506 -24.92 -1.33 -8.23
N GLY A 507 -24.24 -2.21 -8.93
CA GLY A 507 -22.83 -2.54 -8.68
C GLY A 507 -21.85 -1.57 -9.30
N TYR A 508 -21.63 -0.42 -8.67
CA TYR A 508 -20.57 0.53 -9.04
C TYR A 508 -19.41 0.50 -8.04
N PHE A 509 -18.20 0.78 -8.52
CA PHE A 509 -17.09 1.18 -7.67
C PHE A 509 -17.41 2.53 -7.00
N THR A 510 -16.87 2.77 -5.81
CA THR A 510 -17.22 3.96 -5.02
C THR A 510 -16.01 4.63 -4.40
N ASN A 511 -16.13 5.94 -4.21
CA ASN A 511 -15.30 6.71 -3.28
C ASN A 511 -16.16 7.12 -2.08
N ASP A 512 -15.63 6.93 -0.87
CA ASP A 512 -16.35 7.21 0.37
C ASP A 512 -15.63 8.15 1.32
N TYR A 513 -16.40 8.86 2.14
CA TYR A 513 -15.92 9.75 3.19
C TYR A 513 -16.95 9.82 4.33
N GLN A 514 -16.53 10.32 5.49
CA GLN A 514 -17.43 10.59 6.62
C GLN A 514 -17.79 12.08 6.67
N LEU A 515 -19.08 12.39 6.78
CA LEU A 515 -19.61 13.76 6.83
C LEU A 515 -20.14 14.10 8.23
N PHE A 516 -19.57 15.12 8.87
CA PHE A 516 -19.92 15.53 10.24
C PHE A 516 -20.86 16.74 10.30
N SER A 517 -21.39 17.18 9.15
CA SER A 517 -22.23 18.38 9.08
C SER A 517 -23.62 18.21 9.71
N ASP A 518 -24.12 16.98 9.77
CA ASP A 518 -25.43 16.66 10.34
C ASP A 518 -25.28 15.76 11.57
N PRO A 519 -25.46 16.29 12.80
CA PRO A 519 -25.36 15.50 14.03
C PRO A 519 -26.55 14.54 14.23
N THR A 520 -27.58 14.62 13.38
CA THR A 520 -28.76 13.74 13.44
C THR A 520 -28.71 12.60 12.43
N ALA A 521 -27.73 12.60 11.53
CA ALA A 521 -27.54 11.53 10.57
C ALA A 521 -27.29 10.19 11.28
N GLU A 522 -28.04 9.15 10.91
CA GLU A 522 -27.86 7.79 11.45
C GLU A 522 -26.53 7.16 11.00
N ASP A 523 -26.08 7.52 9.80
CA ASP A 523 -24.79 7.13 9.23
C ASP A 523 -24.08 8.38 8.67
N MET A 524 -22.82 8.55 9.06
CA MET A 524 -21.97 9.64 8.57
C MET A 524 -21.30 9.29 7.25
N LYS A 525 -21.32 8.02 6.82
CA LYS A 525 -20.67 7.56 5.61
C LYS A 525 -21.45 8.02 4.37
N VAL A 526 -20.78 8.78 3.51
CA VAL A 526 -21.27 9.15 2.19
C VAL A 526 -20.46 8.40 1.14
N MET A 527 -21.15 7.80 0.15
CA MET A 527 -20.54 7.03 -0.92
C MET A 527 -21.01 7.57 -2.27
N TYR A 528 -20.06 7.93 -3.13
CA TYR A 528 -20.32 8.30 -4.52
C TYR A 528 -19.85 7.21 -5.46
N ILE A 529 -20.61 6.94 -6.53
CA ILE A 529 -20.18 6.02 -7.58
C ILE A 529 -19.06 6.64 -8.41
N ASN A 530 -18.19 5.78 -8.92
CA ASN A 530 -17.14 6.16 -9.83
C ASN A 530 -17.67 6.14 -11.27
N ARG A 531 -17.67 7.29 -11.95
CA ARG A 531 -18.16 7.40 -13.34
C ARG A 531 -17.47 8.52 -14.13
N TRP A 532 -17.52 8.45 -15.46
CA TRP A 532 -17.01 9.52 -16.32
C TRP A 532 -17.90 10.75 -16.31
N HIS A 533 -17.31 11.91 -16.59
CA HIS A 533 -18.06 13.15 -16.81
C HIS A 533 -18.60 13.19 -18.24
N LEU A 534 -19.92 13.04 -18.40
CA LEU A 534 -20.60 13.16 -19.68
C LEU A 534 -21.67 14.25 -19.61
N VAL A 535 -21.60 15.20 -20.54
CA VAL A 535 -22.58 16.29 -20.71
C VAL A 535 -23.12 16.22 -22.13
N LYS A 536 -24.44 16.25 -22.31
CA LYS A 536 -25.04 16.25 -23.64
C LYS A 536 -24.69 17.53 -24.39
N LYS A 537 -24.31 17.40 -25.66
CA LYS A 537 -24.11 18.54 -26.56
C LYS A 537 -25.41 19.31 -26.82
N ASP A 538 -26.53 18.60 -26.97
CA ASP A 538 -27.89 19.15 -26.93
C ASP A 538 -28.60 18.65 -25.66
N PRO A 539 -28.71 19.48 -24.60
CA PRO A 539 -29.33 19.08 -23.35
C PRO A 539 -30.86 18.87 -23.47
N THR A 540 -31.49 19.33 -24.55
CA THR A 540 -32.93 19.19 -24.77
C THR A 540 -33.31 17.92 -25.52
N SER A 541 -32.35 17.27 -26.19
CA SER A 541 -32.59 16.02 -26.90
C SER A 541 -32.65 14.83 -25.95
N ALA A 542 -33.54 13.87 -26.25
CA ALA A 542 -33.60 12.60 -25.54
C ALA A 542 -32.25 11.86 -25.64
N VAL A 543 -31.66 11.84 -26.83
CA VAL A 543 -30.33 11.27 -27.11
C VAL A 543 -29.46 12.31 -27.81
N SER A 544 -28.25 12.56 -27.31
CA SER A 544 -27.29 13.49 -27.91
C SER A 544 -25.88 12.95 -27.79
N ASP A 545 -25.01 13.30 -28.73
CA ASP A 545 -23.57 13.13 -28.53
C ASP A 545 -23.12 13.89 -27.28
N PRO A 546 -22.13 13.37 -26.53
CA PRO A 546 -21.53 14.12 -25.44
C PRO A 546 -20.67 15.28 -25.98
N VAL A 547 -20.45 16.30 -25.15
CA VAL A 547 -19.48 17.36 -25.42
C VAL A 547 -18.06 16.78 -25.48
N GLU A 548 -17.71 15.93 -24.51
CA GLU A 548 -16.45 15.18 -24.47
C GLU A 548 -16.76 13.68 -24.38
N PRO A 549 -16.50 12.89 -25.43
CA PRO A 549 -16.68 11.44 -25.38
C PRO A 549 -15.54 10.74 -24.63
N ILE A 550 -15.87 9.60 -24.01
CA ILE A 550 -14.91 8.69 -23.38
C ILE A 550 -14.08 8.04 -24.49
N THR A 551 -12.84 8.48 -24.65
CA THR A 551 -11.98 8.05 -25.76
C THR A 551 -10.93 7.04 -25.28
N PHE A 552 -10.99 5.82 -25.81
CA PHE A 552 -9.97 4.79 -25.61
C PHE A 552 -9.11 4.61 -26.87
N TRP A 553 -7.80 4.52 -26.68
CA TRP A 553 -6.83 4.24 -27.72
C TRP A 553 -6.40 2.79 -27.68
N ILE A 554 -6.47 2.10 -28.82
CA ILE A 554 -5.95 0.76 -29.01
C ILE A 554 -4.46 0.89 -29.25
N ASP A 555 -3.67 0.32 -28.36
CA ASP A 555 -2.21 0.30 -28.42
C ASP A 555 -1.70 -0.20 -29.78
N ASN A 556 -0.67 0.45 -30.32
CA ASN A 556 -0.06 0.08 -31.59
C ASN A 556 0.64 -1.30 -31.54
N ALA A 557 0.99 -1.78 -30.33
CA ALA A 557 1.49 -3.14 -30.11
C ALA A 557 0.41 -4.23 -30.21
N THR A 558 -0.88 -3.85 -30.22
CA THR A 558 -1.99 -4.80 -30.41
C THR A 558 -1.89 -5.48 -31.77
N PRO A 559 -1.85 -6.82 -31.86
CA PRO A 559 -1.79 -7.54 -33.13
C PRO A 559 -2.95 -7.17 -34.06
N VAL A 560 -2.64 -6.94 -35.33
CA VAL A 560 -3.58 -6.38 -36.32
C VAL A 560 -4.86 -7.23 -36.43
N GLU A 561 -4.73 -8.55 -36.34
CA GLU A 561 -5.84 -9.49 -36.40
C GLU A 561 -6.86 -9.36 -35.26
N TYR A 562 -6.50 -8.73 -34.13
CA TYR A 562 -7.37 -8.56 -32.97
C TYR A 562 -7.86 -7.12 -32.78
N ARG A 563 -7.31 -6.14 -33.50
CA ARG A 563 -7.67 -4.71 -33.36
C ARG A 563 -9.17 -4.46 -33.57
N ASP A 564 -9.80 -5.15 -34.51
CA ASP A 564 -11.24 -5.02 -34.75
C ASP A 564 -12.07 -5.60 -33.58
N ALA A 565 -11.67 -6.74 -33.02
CA ALA A 565 -12.36 -7.33 -31.87
C ALA A 565 -12.24 -6.43 -30.62
N VAL A 566 -11.07 -5.83 -30.40
CA VAL A 566 -10.83 -4.84 -29.34
C VAL A 566 -11.69 -3.59 -29.56
N ARG A 567 -11.71 -3.06 -30.79
CA ARG A 567 -12.54 -1.91 -31.17
C ARG A 567 -14.02 -2.17 -30.91
N ASP A 568 -14.53 -3.31 -31.34
CA ASP A 568 -15.94 -3.69 -31.16
C ASP A 568 -16.29 -3.86 -29.68
N ALA A 569 -15.38 -4.39 -28.87
CA ALA A 569 -15.56 -4.52 -27.42
C ALA A 569 -15.66 -3.16 -26.71
N ILE A 570 -14.91 -2.15 -27.17
CA ILE A 570 -15.02 -0.78 -26.68
C ILE A 570 -16.36 -0.17 -27.11
N LEU A 571 -16.70 -0.28 -28.39
CA LEU A 571 -17.85 0.42 -28.98
C LEU A 571 -19.21 -0.17 -28.60
N MET A 572 -19.28 -1.47 -28.24
CA MET A 572 -20.56 -2.11 -27.89
C MET A 572 -21.24 -1.47 -26.66
N TRP A 573 -20.48 -0.79 -25.79
CA TRP A 573 -21.02 -0.08 -24.63
C TRP A 573 -21.92 1.10 -25.01
N ASN A 574 -21.80 1.65 -26.24
CA ASN A 574 -22.70 2.72 -26.70
C ASN A 574 -24.17 2.28 -26.70
N GLU A 575 -24.47 0.99 -26.89
CA GLU A 575 -25.85 0.48 -26.79
C GLU A 575 -26.47 0.75 -25.40
N ALA A 576 -25.65 0.66 -24.33
CA ALA A 576 -26.09 0.98 -22.98
C ALA A 576 -26.19 2.49 -22.73
N PHE A 577 -25.26 3.27 -23.29
CA PHE A 577 -25.26 4.73 -23.17
C PHE A 577 -26.39 5.41 -23.93
N GLU A 578 -26.86 4.85 -25.04
CA GLU A 578 -28.03 5.35 -25.77
C GLU A 578 -29.26 5.38 -24.85
N LEU A 579 -29.42 4.37 -23.98
CA LEU A 579 -30.49 4.31 -22.98
C LEU A 579 -30.33 5.33 -21.84
N ALA A 580 -29.10 5.79 -21.60
CA ALA A 580 -28.79 6.90 -20.69
C ALA A 580 -28.90 8.27 -21.40
N GLY A 581 -29.17 8.30 -22.70
CA GLY A 581 -29.34 9.52 -23.50
C GLY A 581 -28.11 9.97 -24.28
N PHE A 582 -27.14 9.08 -24.55
CA PHE A 582 -25.92 9.39 -25.29
C PHE A 582 -25.67 8.45 -26.47
N SER A 583 -25.57 8.96 -27.70
CA SER A 583 -25.36 8.16 -28.92
C SER A 583 -23.91 7.71 -29.14
N ASN A 584 -22.94 8.59 -28.87
CA ASN A 584 -21.51 8.34 -29.10
C ASN A 584 -20.71 8.61 -27.82
N ALA A 585 -21.15 8.01 -26.70
CA ALA A 585 -20.52 8.19 -25.41
C ALA A 585 -19.07 7.67 -25.38
N VAL A 586 -18.82 6.53 -26.02
CA VAL A 586 -17.53 5.84 -26.05
C VAL A 586 -16.97 5.83 -27.48
N VAL A 587 -15.70 6.20 -27.62
CA VAL A 587 -15.00 6.26 -28.91
C VAL A 587 -13.72 5.42 -28.83
N ALA A 588 -13.52 4.55 -29.81
CA ALA A 588 -12.29 3.77 -29.98
C ALA A 588 -11.41 4.39 -31.09
N LYS A 589 -10.14 4.66 -30.79
CA LYS A 589 -9.14 5.15 -31.75
C LYS A 589 -7.96 4.19 -31.83
N GLN A 590 -7.30 4.12 -32.98
CA GLN A 590 -6.05 3.38 -33.10
C GLN A 590 -4.88 4.31 -32.78
N MET A 591 -4.01 3.92 -31.84
CA MET A 591 -2.78 4.65 -31.56
C MET A 591 -1.88 4.64 -32.81
N PRO A 592 -1.38 5.80 -33.27
CA PRO A 592 -0.40 5.88 -34.34
C PRO A 592 0.92 5.18 -33.97
N ASP A 593 1.64 4.69 -34.98
CA ASP A 593 2.95 4.05 -34.76
C ASP A 593 4.03 5.07 -34.30
N ASP A 594 3.83 6.36 -34.60
CA ASP A 594 4.70 7.49 -34.28
C ASP A 594 4.17 8.36 -33.11
N ALA A 595 3.23 7.83 -32.31
CA ALA A 595 2.68 8.53 -31.16
C ALA A 595 3.78 8.88 -30.12
N ASP A 596 3.69 10.09 -29.55
CA ASP A 596 4.62 10.64 -28.57
C ASP A 596 4.20 10.40 -27.09
N PHE A 597 3.02 9.80 -26.92
CA PHE A 597 2.42 9.43 -25.64
C PHE A 597 2.44 7.91 -25.44
N ASP A 598 2.30 7.49 -24.18
CA ASP A 598 2.26 6.08 -23.78
C ASP A 598 1.21 5.85 -22.68
N HIS A 599 1.21 4.66 -22.09
CA HIS A 599 0.23 4.23 -21.10
C HIS A 599 0.27 4.99 -19.77
N ALA A 600 1.36 5.69 -19.44
CA ALA A 600 1.47 6.48 -18.22
C ALA A 600 0.96 7.92 -18.39
N ASP A 601 0.59 8.32 -19.61
CA ASP A 601 0.10 9.67 -19.90
C ASP A 601 -1.39 9.82 -19.58
N MET A 602 -1.69 10.59 -18.53
CA MET A 602 -3.06 10.90 -18.08
C MET A 602 -3.99 11.47 -19.15
N ARG A 603 -3.47 12.08 -20.20
CA ARG A 603 -4.28 12.64 -21.28
C ARG A 603 -5.00 11.58 -22.11
N TYR A 604 -4.54 10.33 -22.07
CA TYR A 604 -5.01 9.26 -22.93
C TYR A 604 -5.42 8.04 -22.10
N SER A 605 -6.59 7.48 -22.39
CA SER A 605 -6.99 6.17 -21.88
C SER A 605 -6.68 5.09 -22.92
N LEU A 606 -6.10 3.96 -22.52
CA LEU A 606 -5.57 2.96 -23.45
C LEU A 606 -6.10 1.55 -23.18
N VAL A 607 -6.27 0.78 -24.24
CA VAL A 607 -6.28 -0.69 -24.19
C VAL A 607 -4.93 -1.16 -24.72
N ARG A 608 -4.09 -1.66 -23.80
CA ARG A 608 -2.69 -2.01 -24.05
C ARG A 608 -2.46 -3.51 -24.19
N TRP A 609 -1.47 -3.86 -25.00
CA TRP A 609 -1.12 -5.24 -25.27
C TRP A 609 0.24 -5.56 -24.64
N ILE A 610 0.25 -6.36 -23.57
CA ILE A 610 1.46 -6.66 -22.80
C ILE A 610 1.86 -8.13 -22.96
N THR A 611 3.06 -8.48 -22.52
CA THR A 611 3.50 -9.88 -22.44
C THR A 611 4.19 -10.13 -21.11
N SER A 612 3.85 -11.23 -20.47
CA SER A 612 4.49 -11.68 -19.24
C SER A 612 5.01 -13.12 -19.35
N PRO A 613 5.97 -13.52 -18.50
CA PRO A 613 6.39 -14.92 -18.39
C PRO A 613 5.28 -15.78 -17.77
N GLY A 614 4.43 -16.38 -18.61
CA GLY A 614 3.54 -17.47 -18.21
C GLY A 614 2.22 -17.09 -17.52
N ASN A 615 1.88 -15.80 -17.39
CA ASN A 615 0.55 -15.37 -16.95
C ASN A 615 -0.35 -15.09 -18.17
N ALA A 616 -1.65 -15.40 -18.06
CA ALA A 616 -2.67 -15.07 -19.05
C ALA A 616 -3.82 -14.36 -18.33
N TYR A 617 -3.92 -13.04 -18.50
CA TYR A 617 -4.89 -12.20 -17.80
C TYR A 617 -5.26 -10.98 -18.63
N ALA A 618 -6.37 -10.35 -18.24
CA ALA A 618 -6.69 -8.98 -18.57
C ALA A 618 -7.03 -8.25 -17.27
N ILE A 619 -6.76 -6.94 -17.21
CA ILE A 619 -7.07 -6.14 -16.02
C ILE A 619 -7.36 -4.68 -16.39
N ALA A 620 -8.46 -4.19 -15.85
CA ALA A 620 -8.90 -2.80 -15.86
C ALA A 620 -8.35 -2.04 -14.64
N GLN A 621 -7.70 -0.91 -14.90
CA GLN A 621 -7.18 0.01 -13.89
C GLN A 621 -7.61 1.42 -14.26
N PHE A 622 -8.27 2.13 -13.35
CA PHE A 622 -8.72 3.50 -13.59
C PHE A 622 -8.41 4.40 -12.39
N ARG A 623 -8.31 5.69 -12.68
CA ARG A 623 -7.97 6.74 -11.73
C ARG A 623 -9.17 7.63 -11.51
N THR A 624 -9.42 8.00 -10.27
CA THR A 624 -10.60 8.81 -9.92
C THR A 624 -10.20 10.02 -9.11
N ASN A 625 -10.99 11.09 -9.24
CA ASN A 625 -10.95 12.18 -8.30
C ASN A 625 -11.54 11.69 -6.95
N PRO A 626 -10.74 11.57 -5.88
CA PRO A 626 -11.23 11.06 -4.59
C PRO A 626 -12.24 12.01 -3.92
N LEU A 627 -12.31 13.26 -4.36
CA LEU A 627 -13.26 14.25 -3.84
C LEU A 627 -14.67 14.03 -4.38
N THR A 628 -14.79 13.61 -5.64
CA THR A 628 -16.06 13.61 -6.40
C THR A 628 -16.49 12.25 -6.95
N GLY A 629 -15.57 11.29 -7.10
CA GLY A 629 -15.82 10.03 -7.80
C GLY A 629 -15.72 10.14 -9.34
N GLN A 630 -15.31 11.28 -9.90
CA GLN A 630 -15.12 11.39 -11.34
C GLN A 630 -13.96 10.48 -11.79
N ILE A 631 -14.19 9.61 -12.78
CA ILE A 631 -13.12 8.88 -13.47
C ILE A 631 -12.36 9.87 -14.36
N LEU A 632 -11.04 9.92 -14.18
CA LEU A 632 -10.14 10.85 -14.84
C LEU A 632 -9.37 10.19 -15.99
N ASN A 633 -9.03 8.91 -15.82
CA ASN A 633 -8.24 8.14 -16.78
C ASN A 633 -8.47 6.63 -16.58
N GLY A 634 -8.35 5.85 -17.65
CA GLY A 634 -8.47 4.40 -17.62
C GLY A 634 -7.44 3.68 -18.49
N SER A 635 -6.96 2.52 -18.02
CA SER A 635 -6.05 1.63 -18.72
C SER A 635 -6.55 0.19 -18.62
N VAL A 636 -6.61 -0.51 -19.75
CA VAL A 636 -6.93 -1.94 -19.81
C VAL A 636 -5.72 -2.68 -20.32
N SER A 637 -5.19 -3.61 -19.53
CA SER A 637 -4.03 -4.42 -19.89
C SER A 637 -4.48 -5.78 -20.37
N VAL A 638 -4.09 -6.19 -21.58
CA VAL A 638 -4.38 -7.51 -22.13
C VAL A 638 -3.07 -8.26 -22.37
N ASP A 639 -2.86 -9.36 -21.65
CA ASP A 639 -1.65 -10.18 -21.82
C ASP A 639 -1.73 -11.06 -23.07
N ALA A 640 -0.69 -11.04 -23.89
CA ALA A 640 -0.60 -11.80 -25.14
C ALA A 640 -0.76 -13.33 -24.96
N ASN A 641 -0.42 -13.87 -23.79
CA ASN A 641 -0.64 -15.29 -23.49
C ASN A 641 -2.13 -15.63 -23.38
N ILE A 642 -3.03 -14.67 -23.17
CA ILE A 642 -4.47 -14.93 -23.15
C ILE A 642 -4.92 -15.49 -24.50
N VAL A 643 -4.50 -14.85 -25.59
CA VAL A 643 -4.77 -15.33 -26.96
C VAL A 643 -4.16 -16.72 -27.18
N ARG A 644 -2.96 -16.96 -26.68
CA ARG A 644 -2.32 -18.28 -26.78
C ARG A 644 -3.11 -19.34 -26.01
N ALA A 645 -3.57 -19.04 -24.80
CA ALA A 645 -4.35 -19.93 -23.96
C ALA A 645 -5.69 -20.27 -24.62
N PHE A 646 -6.40 -19.30 -25.18
CA PHE A 646 -7.68 -19.57 -25.86
C PHE A 646 -7.51 -20.16 -27.27
N ALA A 647 -6.36 -19.95 -27.93
CA ALA A 647 -6.00 -20.71 -29.14
C ALA A 647 -5.60 -22.17 -28.83
N GLN A 648 -5.04 -22.42 -27.65
CA GLN A 648 -4.82 -23.76 -27.09
C GLN A 648 -6.16 -24.42 -26.75
N GLU A 649 -7.07 -23.66 -26.14
CA GLU A 649 -8.45 -24.07 -25.90
C GLU A 649 -9.15 -24.42 -27.22
N TYR A 650 -9.18 -23.55 -28.23
CA TYR A 650 -9.75 -23.90 -29.54
C TYR A 650 -9.13 -25.18 -30.13
N GLY A 651 -7.83 -25.35 -29.97
CA GLY A 651 -7.09 -26.53 -30.44
C GLY A 651 -7.50 -27.85 -29.83
N SER A 652 -7.72 -27.81 -28.52
CA SER A 652 -8.20 -28.95 -27.74
C SER A 652 -9.70 -29.18 -27.92
N VAL A 653 -10.48 -28.13 -28.13
CA VAL A 653 -11.95 -28.13 -28.19
C VAL A 653 -12.51 -28.39 -29.59
N ILE A 654 -12.05 -27.64 -30.61
CA ILE A 654 -12.72 -27.53 -31.91
C ILE A 654 -11.98 -28.28 -33.04
N ARG A 655 -10.62 -28.26 -33.09
CA ARG A 655 -9.84 -28.93 -34.16
C ARG A 655 -8.50 -29.54 -33.69
N PRO A 656 -8.53 -30.75 -33.11
CA PRO A 656 -7.32 -31.40 -32.60
C PRO A 656 -6.37 -31.95 -33.68
N GLU A 657 -6.80 -32.15 -34.93
CA GLU A 657 -5.91 -32.62 -36.02
C GLU A 657 -4.90 -31.56 -36.46
N ALA A 658 -5.29 -30.28 -36.54
CA ALA A 658 -4.38 -29.18 -36.88
C ALA A 658 -3.43 -28.77 -35.74
N TRP A 659 -3.79 -29.12 -34.49
CA TRP A 659 -2.93 -28.95 -33.32
C TRP A 659 -1.79 -29.98 -33.28
N GLN A 660 -1.95 -31.13 -33.94
CA GLN A 660 -0.94 -32.19 -34.02
C GLN A 660 0.24 -31.78 -34.90
N ASP A 661 -0.03 -31.16 -36.05
CA ASP A 661 1.02 -30.65 -36.93
C ASP A 661 1.78 -29.49 -36.28
N ARG A 662 1.09 -28.67 -35.48
CA ARG A 662 1.70 -27.59 -34.69
C ARG A 662 2.50 -28.05 -33.49
N LEU A 663 2.07 -29.11 -32.78
CA LEU A 663 2.87 -29.68 -31.69
C LEU A 663 4.17 -30.30 -32.21
N LYS A 664 4.13 -30.97 -33.38
CA LYS A 664 5.34 -31.43 -34.08
C LYS A 664 6.27 -30.27 -34.43
N ALA A 665 5.74 -29.17 -34.97
CA ALA A 665 6.54 -27.98 -35.31
C ALA A 665 7.01 -27.16 -34.09
N ARG A 666 6.30 -27.23 -32.96
CA ARG A 666 6.59 -26.46 -31.73
C ARG A 666 7.54 -27.21 -30.78
N ALA A 667 7.53 -28.53 -30.81
CA ALA A 667 8.49 -29.38 -30.10
C ALA A 667 9.95 -29.09 -30.52
N GLU A 668 10.16 -28.51 -31.70
CA GLU A 668 11.48 -28.10 -32.19
C GLU A 668 11.92 -26.70 -31.71
N LYS A 669 11.07 -25.89 -31.06
CA LYS A 669 11.38 -24.44 -30.88
C LYS A 669 11.02 -23.71 -29.57
N MET A 670 10.40 -24.30 -28.54
CA MET A 670 10.14 -23.55 -27.28
C MET A 670 10.32 -24.37 -26.00
N ALA A 671 11.29 -23.92 -25.19
CA ALA A 671 11.47 -24.24 -23.78
C ALA A 671 11.00 -23.03 -22.92
N HIS A 672 10.61 -23.30 -21.67
CA HIS A 672 10.24 -22.36 -20.58
C HIS A 672 8.78 -21.84 -20.63
N SER A 673 8.00 -21.72 -19.55
CA SER A 673 7.96 -22.22 -18.16
C SER A 673 6.64 -21.65 -17.59
N CYS A 674 5.80 -22.45 -16.93
CA CYS A 674 4.64 -21.97 -16.17
C CYS A 674 5.06 -21.88 -14.70
N ASN A 675 4.95 -20.70 -14.07
CA ASN A 675 5.39 -20.49 -12.70
C ASN A 675 4.46 -19.50 -11.96
N HIS A 676 3.21 -19.92 -11.70
CA HIS A 676 2.49 -19.44 -10.52
C HIS A 676 1.43 -20.47 -10.06
N PRO A 677 1.48 -20.94 -8.81
CA PRO A 677 0.66 -22.05 -8.33
C PRO A 677 -0.63 -21.55 -7.66
N GLY A 678 -1.73 -22.26 -7.84
CA GLY A 678 -2.76 -22.29 -6.80
C GLY A 678 -4.20 -22.49 -7.28
N ARG A 679 -4.78 -21.55 -8.04
CA ARG A 679 -6.25 -21.54 -8.22
C ARG A 679 -6.74 -21.30 -9.66
N CYS A 680 -6.10 -20.42 -10.43
CA CYS A 680 -6.48 -20.21 -11.84
C CYS A 680 -6.01 -21.36 -12.75
N ASN A 681 -4.84 -21.96 -12.49
CA ASN A 681 -4.29 -23.03 -13.33
C ASN A 681 -5.07 -24.35 -13.21
N ALA A 682 -5.51 -24.75 -12.02
CA ALA A 682 -6.27 -25.99 -11.87
C ALA A 682 -7.67 -25.90 -12.52
N MET A 683 -8.31 -24.71 -12.48
CA MET A 683 -9.56 -24.46 -13.17
C MET A 683 -9.37 -24.41 -14.69
N ALA A 684 -8.35 -23.71 -15.19
CA ALA A 684 -8.03 -23.63 -16.61
C ALA A 684 -7.66 -25.01 -17.19
N GLU A 685 -6.78 -25.76 -16.54
CA GLU A 685 -6.39 -27.13 -16.94
C GLU A 685 -7.55 -28.10 -16.85
N GLY A 686 -8.37 -27.99 -15.81
CA GLY A 686 -9.55 -28.81 -15.66
C GLY A 686 -10.59 -28.52 -16.73
N SER A 687 -10.88 -27.24 -16.98
CA SER A 687 -11.79 -26.81 -18.04
C SER A 687 -11.26 -27.25 -19.40
N LEU A 688 -9.96 -27.09 -19.65
CA LEU A 688 -9.28 -27.58 -20.85
C LEU A 688 -9.39 -29.11 -21.01
N SER A 689 -9.31 -29.88 -19.94
CA SER A 689 -9.40 -31.34 -20.01
C SER A 689 -10.85 -31.83 -20.21
N LEU A 690 -11.82 -31.18 -19.55
CA LEU A 690 -13.26 -31.35 -19.82
C LEU A 690 -13.59 -31.03 -21.27
N MET A 691 -13.01 -29.97 -21.78
CA MET A 691 -13.06 -29.54 -23.16
C MET A 691 -12.50 -30.58 -24.15
N THR A 692 -11.30 -31.12 -23.87
CA THR A 692 -10.70 -32.20 -24.68
C THR A 692 -11.59 -33.44 -24.74
N GLY A 693 -12.32 -33.76 -23.66
CA GLY A 693 -13.20 -34.93 -23.67
C GLY A 693 -14.54 -34.67 -24.37
N LEU A 694 -15.12 -33.48 -24.24
CA LEU A 694 -16.34 -33.06 -24.96
C LEU A 694 -16.22 -33.24 -26.49
N ARG A 695 -15.00 -33.20 -27.03
CA ARG A 695 -14.61 -33.64 -28.39
C ARG A 695 -15.26 -34.93 -28.88
N ALA A 696 -15.44 -35.94 -28.02
CA ALA A 696 -16.01 -37.22 -28.45
C ALA A 696 -17.49 -37.07 -28.93
N SER A 697 -18.11 -35.92 -28.67
CA SER A 697 -19.50 -35.62 -28.98
C SER A 697 -19.73 -34.51 -30.02
N VAL A 698 -18.69 -33.93 -30.62
CA VAL A 698 -18.79 -32.74 -31.51
C VAL A 698 -18.26 -33.00 -32.93
N GLN A 699 -19.02 -32.54 -33.94
CA GLN A 699 -18.58 -32.53 -35.35
C GLN A 699 -17.68 -31.32 -35.63
N ALA A 700 -16.44 -31.57 -36.10
CA ALA A 700 -15.50 -30.52 -36.48
C ALA A 700 -16.03 -29.65 -37.64
N GLY A 701 -15.90 -28.31 -37.54
CA GLY A 701 -16.20 -27.37 -38.63
C GLY A 701 -17.18 -26.22 -38.34
N MET A 702 -17.65 -26.04 -37.10
CA MET A 702 -18.67 -25.03 -36.77
C MET A 702 -18.16 -23.59 -36.55
N ILE A 703 -16.89 -23.40 -36.19
CA ILE A 703 -16.26 -22.08 -36.01
C ILE A 703 -14.76 -22.15 -36.32
N SER A 704 -14.19 -21.10 -36.92
CA SER A 704 -12.75 -21.02 -37.16
C SER A 704 -11.99 -20.71 -35.86
N ARG A 705 -10.69 -21.02 -35.81
CA ARG A 705 -9.86 -20.69 -34.64
C ARG A 705 -9.88 -19.20 -34.35
N ASP A 706 -9.73 -18.44 -35.41
CA ASP A 706 -9.54 -17.01 -35.31
C ASP A 706 -10.87 -16.36 -34.87
N ASP A 707 -12.03 -16.86 -35.33
CA ASP A 707 -13.34 -16.40 -34.85
C ASP A 707 -13.60 -16.76 -33.39
N TYR A 708 -13.20 -17.96 -32.94
CA TYR A 708 -13.32 -18.36 -31.54
C TYR A 708 -12.50 -17.45 -30.62
N VAL A 709 -11.24 -17.22 -30.98
CA VAL A 709 -10.34 -16.35 -30.22
C VAL A 709 -10.83 -14.91 -30.26
N LYS A 710 -11.36 -14.43 -31.40
CA LYS A 710 -11.95 -13.08 -31.50
C LYS A 710 -13.21 -12.93 -30.63
N GLN A 711 -14.08 -13.93 -30.56
CA GLN A 711 -15.21 -13.92 -29.62
C GLN A 711 -14.73 -13.76 -28.18
N PHE A 712 -13.70 -14.52 -27.79
CA PHE A 712 -13.11 -14.41 -26.46
C PHE A 712 -12.46 -13.04 -26.21
N VAL A 713 -11.62 -12.54 -27.13
CA VAL A 713 -10.98 -11.22 -27.01
C VAL A 713 -12.03 -10.13 -26.86
N LYS A 714 -13.11 -10.20 -27.64
CA LYS A 714 -14.21 -9.25 -27.55
C LYS A 714 -14.92 -9.31 -26.19
N TRP A 715 -15.15 -10.52 -25.67
CA TRP A 715 -15.76 -10.72 -24.34
C TRP A 715 -14.87 -10.18 -23.22
N VAL A 716 -13.59 -10.58 -23.17
CA VAL A 716 -12.69 -10.19 -22.07
C VAL A 716 -12.40 -8.69 -22.09
N VAL A 717 -12.13 -8.10 -23.26
CA VAL A 717 -11.96 -6.64 -23.34
C VAL A 717 -13.28 -5.94 -23.01
N GLY A 718 -14.41 -6.51 -23.42
CA GLY A 718 -15.73 -6.00 -23.08
C GLY A 718 -15.99 -5.96 -21.57
N HIS A 719 -15.56 -7.00 -20.85
CA HIS A 719 -15.58 -7.08 -19.39
C HIS A 719 -14.71 -5.98 -18.76
N GLU A 720 -13.46 -5.84 -19.19
CA GLU A 720 -12.57 -4.78 -18.68
C GLU A 720 -13.10 -3.38 -18.96
N MET A 721 -13.74 -3.19 -20.12
CA MET A 721 -14.42 -1.94 -20.46
C MET A 721 -15.62 -1.65 -19.55
N GLY A 722 -16.29 -2.67 -19.00
CA GLY A 722 -17.35 -2.45 -18.01
C GLY A 722 -16.82 -1.90 -16.69
N HIS A 723 -15.65 -2.35 -16.23
CA HIS A 723 -14.94 -1.70 -15.13
C HIS A 723 -14.56 -0.26 -15.47
N MET A 724 -14.12 0.00 -16.72
CA MET A 724 -13.86 1.37 -17.17
C MET A 724 -15.12 2.25 -17.14
N MET A 725 -16.33 1.71 -17.24
CA MET A 725 -17.56 2.47 -17.08
C MET A 725 -17.97 2.71 -15.61
N GLY A 726 -17.25 2.10 -14.67
CA GLY A 726 -17.46 2.19 -13.23
C GLY A 726 -18.11 0.96 -12.59
N LEU A 727 -18.41 -0.10 -13.37
CA LEU A 727 -19.13 -1.27 -12.90
C LEU A 727 -18.24 -2.27 -12.16
N ARG A 728 -18.81 -2.92 -11.14
CA ARG A 728 -18.21 -4.05 -10.41
C ARG A 728 -18.67 -5.38 -10.99
N HIS A 729 -18.01 -6.45 -10.57
CA HIS A 729 -18.43 -7.81 -10.92
C HIS A 729 -19.88 -8.10 -10.55
N ASN A 730 -20.54 -8.96 -11.33
CA ASN A 730 -21.90 -9.43 -11.08
C ASN A 730 -22.05 -10.94 -11.33
N PHE A 731 -21.82 -11.76 -10.31
CA PHE A 731 -21.75 -13.23 -10.43
C PHE A 731 -23.11 -13.93 -10.32
N VAL A 732 -24.21 -13.20 -10.13
CA VAL A 732 -25.57 -13.76 -10.24
C VAL A 732 -26.10 -13.64 -11.67
N ALA A 733 -25.39 -12.95 -12.57
CA ALA A 733 -25.86 -12.64 -13.91
C ALA A 733 -25.95 -13.88 -14.82
N SER A 734 -25.09 -14.89 -14.60
CA SER A 734 -25.08 -16.19 -15.28
C SER A 734 -26.37 -16.99 -15.10
N THR A 735 -27.20 -16.60 -14.12
CA THR A 735 -28.49 -17.25 -13.81
C THR A 735 -29.65 -16.79 -14.70
N LEU A 736 -29.37 -15.98 -15.73
CA LEU A 736 -30.40 -15.48 -16.64
C LEU A 736 -31.04 -16.59 -17.50
N LEU A 737 -30.20 -17.37 -18.18
CA LEU A 737 -30.61 -18.36 -19.19
C LEU A 737 -30.28 -19.77 -18.73
N ASP A 738 -31.20 -20.71 -18.90
CA ASP A 738 -30.89 -22.13 -18.69
C ASP A 738 -30.07 -22.73 -19.87
N LEU A 739 -29.64 -23.98 -19.73
CA LEU A 739 -28.81 -24.64 -20.75
C LEU A 739 -29.50 -24.81 -22.12
N ASP A 740 -30.82 -24.94 -22.16
CA ASP A 740 -31.57 -25.09 -23.41
C ASP A 740 -31.68 -23.74 -24.12
N GLU A 741 -31.96 -22.67 -23.38
CA GLU A 741 -31.95 -21.27 -23.84
C GLU A 741 -30.56 -20.84 -24.31
N LEU A 742 -29.49 -21.20 -23.58
CA LEU A 742 -28.09 -20.98 -24.00
C LEU A 742 -27.74 -21.72 -25.30
N GLY A 743 -28.49 -22.75 -25.65
CA GLY A 743 -28.40 -23.43 -26.93
C GLY A 743 -29.32 -22.87 -28.01
N ASN A 744 -29.99 -21.74 -27.80
CA ASN A 744 -30.83 -21.10 -28.81
C ASN A 744 -30.10 -19.86 -29.37
N PRO A 745 -29.69 -19.88 -30.65
CA PRO A 745 -28.90 -18.79 -31.22
C PRO A 745 -29.67 -17.46 -31.24
N VAL A 746 -30.99 -17.47 -31.42
CA VAL A 746 -31.81 -16.25 -31.38
C VAL A 746 -31.83 -15.67 -29.96
N LYS A 747 -31.99 -16.53 -28.96
CA LYS A 747 -32.04 -16.09 -27.56
C LYS A 747 -30.70 -15.55 -27.07
N VAL A 748 -29.60 -16.24 -27.41
CA VAL A 748 -28.23 -15.78 -27.10
C VAL A 748 -27.90 -14.50 -27.85
N GLU A 749 -28.35 -14.33 -29.10
CA GLU A 749 -28.19 -13.07 -29.81
C GLU A 749 -28.94 -11.92 -29.12
N GLU A 750 -30.19 -12.14 -28.69
CA GLU A 750 -31.02 -11.11 -28.04
C GLU A 750 -30.54 -10.72 -26.63
N GLU A 751 -30.19 -11.71 -25.81
CA GLU A 751 -29.97 -11.52 -24.37
C GLU A 751 -28.48 -11.50 -23.98
N GLY A 752 -27.60 -11.97 -24.86
CA GLY A 752 -26.25 -12.40 -24.49
C GLY A 752 -26.24 -13.78 -23.84
N THR A 753 -25.05 -14.25 -23.41
CA THR A 753 -24.89 -15.51 -22.67
C THR A 753 -25.11 -15.34 -21.16
N SER A 754 -25.01 -14.10 -20.65
CA SER A 754 -25.25 -13.73 -19.25
C SER A 754 -25.97 -12.39 -19.20
N ALA A 755 -26.65 -12.08 -18.10
CA ALA A 755 -27.30 -10.77 -17.93
C ALA A 755 -26.31 -9.60 -17.88
N SER A 756 -25.04 -9.86 -17.59
CA SER A 756 -23.98 -8.85 -17.44
C SER A 756 -22.68 -9.35 -18.03
N MET A 757 -21.95 -8.46 -18.72
CA MET A 757 -20.56 -8.67 -19.10
C MET A 757 -19.64 -8.78 -17.89
N MET A 758 -20.05 -8.25 -16.72
CA MET A 758 -19.27 -8.23 -15.48
C MET A 758 -19.26 -9.57 -14.72
N ASP A 759 -19.72 -10.64 -15.35
CA ASP A 759 -19.70 -11.98 -14.80
C ASP A 759 -18.47 -12.76 -15.31
N TYR A 760 -17.93 -13.64 -14.49
CA TYR A 760 -16.92 -14.61 -14.91
C TYR A 760 -17.61 -15.86 -15.41
N VAL A 761 -18.11 -15.82 -16.65
CA VAL A 761 -18.76 -16.99 -17.24
C VAL A 761 -17.75 -18.02 -17.75
N ALA A 762 -18.11 -19.30 -17.68
CA ALA A 762 -17.46 -20.32 -18.49
C ALA A 762 -17.84 -20.15 -19.98
N PHE A 763 -17.14 -20.85 -20.87
CA PHE A 763 -17.62 -20.99 -22.26
C PHE A 763 -19.03 -21.59 -22.27
N ASN A 764 -19.83 -21.27 -23.27
CA ASN A 764 -21.17 -21.84 -23.44
C ASN A 764 -21.10 -23.31 -23.89
N PRO A 765 -21.40 -24.31 -23.02
CA PRO A 765 -21.32 -25.71 -23.40
C PRO A 765 -22.42 -26.11 -24.39
N SER A 766 -23.50 -25.34 -24.49
CA SER A 766 -24.59 -25.60 -25.44
C SER A 766 -24.21 -25.23 -26.88
N ALA A 767 -23.13 -24.45 -27.08
CA ALA A 767 -22.60 -24.11 -28.41
C ALA A 767 -21.90 -25.29 -29.09
N LEU A 768 -21.43 -26.28 -28.33
CA LEU A 768 -20.61 -27.39 -28.82
C LEU A 768 -21.24 -28.20 -29.96
N ASN A 769 -22.57 -28.21 -30.09
CA ASN A 769 -23.27 -28.98 -31.13
C ASN A 769 -24.34 -28.17 -31.88
N LYS A 770 -24.28 -26.84 -31.81
CA LYS A 770 -25.33 -25.96 -32.36
C LYS A 770 -24.71 -24.83 -33.19
N PRO A 771 -24.69 -24.95 -34.53
CA PRO A 771 -24.17 -23.90 -35.40
C PRO A 771 -24.84 -22.55 -35.13
N GLY A 772 -24.05 -21.48 -35.13
CA GLY A 772 -24.53 -20.11 -34.89
C GLY A 772 -24.74 -19.73 -33.42
N VAL A 773 -24.63 -20.68 -32.48
CA VAL A 773 -24.62 -20.36 -31.03
C VAL A 773 -23.21 -19.92 -30.64
N LYS A 774 -23.11 -18.78 -29.96
CA LYS A 774 -21.82 -18.19 -29.54
C LYS A 774 -21.25 -18.92 -28.33
N PHE A 775 -19.92 -19.05 -28.29
CA PHE A 775 -19.19 -19.62 -27.17
C PHE A 775 -19.00 -18.63 -26.03
N TYR A 776 -18.85 -17.36 -26.37
CA TYR A 776 -18.76 -16.23 -25.44
C TYR A 776 -19.73 -15.13 -25.86
N GLY A 777 -20.29 -14.42 -24.90
CA GLY A 777 -21.13 -13.26 -25.15
C GLY A 777 -20.34 -12.14 -25.81
N ASP A 778 -20.95 -11.42 -26.74
CA ASP A 778 -20.30 -10.38 -27.53
C ASP A 778 -21.09 -9.06 -27.55
N ARG A 779 -21.96 -8.88 -26.56
CA ARG A 779 -22.77 -7.68 -26.35
C ARG A 779 -23.05 -7.43 -24.87
N VAL A 780 -23.26 -6.16 -24.51
CA VAL A 780 -23.67 -5.78 -23.16
C VAL A 780 -25.05 -6.35 -22.82
N GLY A 781 -25.17 -6.92 -21.62
CA GLY A 781 -26.38 -7.58 -21.17
C GLY A 781 -27.42 -6.60 -20.61
N ARG A 782 -28.61 -7.13 -20.29
CA ARG A 782 -29.71 -6.32 -19.74
C ARG A 782 -29.38 -5.65 -18.40
N TYR A 783 -28.55 -6.27 -17.56
CA TYR A 783 -28.06 -5.67 -16.33
C TYR A 783 -27.17 -4.47 -16.63
N ASP A 784 -26.20 -4.63 -17.53
CA ASP A 784 -25.23 -3.58 -17.87
C ASP A 784 -25.94 -2.35 -18.41
N LYS A 785 -26.89 -2.55 -19.33
CA LYS A 785 -27.77 -1.49 -19.87
C LYS A 785 -28.48 -0.71 -18.77
N TRP A 786 -29.07 -1.42 -17.81
CA TRP A 786 -29.77 -0.80 -16.68
C TRP A 786 -28.82 -0.11 -15.69
N ALA A 787 -27.66 -0.70 -15.41
CA ALA A 787 -26.65 -0.11 -14.53
C ALA A 787 -26.05 1.17 -15.14
N ILE A 788 -25.78 1.20 -16.45
CA ILE A 788 -25.35 2.41 -17.17
C ILE A 788 -26.46 3.47 -17.15
N GLN A 789 -27.73 3.08 -17.31
CA GLN A 789 -28.85 4.01 -17.15
C GLN A 789 -28.83 4.66 -15.74
N TYR A 790 -28.64 3.89 -14.67
CA TYR A 790 -28.50 4.43 -13.32
C TYR A 790 -27.31 5.41 -13.21
N GLY A 791 -26.14 5.04 -13.73
CA GLY A 791 -24.94 5.86 -13.59
C GLY A 791 -24.93 7.14 -14.42
N TYR A 792 -25.54 7.12 -15.62
CA TYR A 792 -25.32 8.14 -16.64
C TYR A 792 -26.58 8.87 -17.12
N THR A 793 -27.79 8.48 -16.70
CA THR A 793 -28.98 9.28 -17.03
C THR A 793 -28.85 10.69 -16.47
N ASP A 794 -28.99 11.70 -17.32
CA ASP A 794 -28.91 13.10 -16.92
C ASP A 794 -30.24 13.58 -16.33
N PHE A 795 -30.16 14.34 -15.24
CA PHE A 795 -31.29 14.98 -14.57
C PHE A 795 -31.05 16.49 -14.47
N PRO A 796 -31.38 17.25 -15.54
CA PRO A 796 -31.04 18.65 -15.62
C PRO A 796 -31.58 19.48 -14.45
N ASN A 797 -30.75 20.38 -13.92
CA ASN A 797 -31.06 21.28 -12.80
C ASN A 797 -31.33 20.58 -11.45
N LYS A 798 -30.78 19.39 -11.23
CA LYS A 798 -30.79 18.71 -9.93
C LYS A 798 -29.36 18.50 -9.44
N ASP A 799 -29.10 18.78 -8.18
CA ASP A 799 -27.88 18.35 -7.51
C ASP A 799 -27.92 16.86 -7.13
N ALA A 800 -26.81 16.35 -6.58
CA ALA A 800 -26.68 14.95 -6.16
C ALA A 800 -27.77 14.50 -5.16
N ASN A 801 -28.24 15.38 -4.28
CA ASN A 801 -29.28 15.05 -3.31
C ASN A 801 -30.68 15.11 -3.93
N GLU A 802 -30.92 16.07 -4.82
CA GLU A 802 -32.20 16.26 -5.50
C GLU A 802 -32.53 15.13 -6.49
N GLU A 803 -31.54 14.57 -7.18
CA GLU A 803 -31.75 13.47 -8.15
C GLU A 803 -32.03 12.10 -7.50
N ARG A 804 -31.84 11.96 -6.18
CA ARG A 804 -31.99 10.68 -5.47
C ARG A 804 -33.34 10.02 -5.69
N PHE A 805 -34.41 10.81 -5.80
CA PHE A 805 -35.75 10.27 -6.02
C PHE A 805 -35.90 9.61 -7.40
N ASP A 806 -35.37 10.24 -8.44
CA ASP A 806 -35.41 9.69 -9.81
C ASP A 806 -34.51 8.47 -9.94
N LEU A 807 -33.33 8.51 -9.32
CA LEU A 807 -32.43 7.36 -9.24
C LEU A 807 -33.06 6.17 -8.52
N HIS A 808 -33.81 6.41 -7.45
CA HIS A 808 -34.55 5.36 -6.77
C HIS A 808 -35.56 4.67 -7.70
N GLN A 809 -36.21 5.42 -8.61
CA GLN A 809 -37.12 4.83 -9.60
C GLN A 809 -36.42 3.90 -10.59
N ILE A 810 -35.15 4.17 -10.91
CA ILE A 810 -34.31 3.28 -11.71
C ILE A 810 -33.88 2.07 -10.86
N ALA A 811 -33.34 2.31 -9.67
CA ALA A 811 -32.75 1.30 -8.79
C ALA A 811 -33.75 0.25 -8.27
N GLN A 812 -35.02 0.61 -8.02
CA GLN A 812 -36.05 -0.33 -7.55
C GLN A 812 -36.31 -1.51 -8.51
N ARG A 813 -35.89 -1.40 -9.78
CA ARG A 813 -35.99 -2.49 -10.76
C ARG A 813 -34.98 -3.61 -10.52
N GLY A 814 -33.99 -3.44 -9.65
CA GLY A 814 -32.91 -4.41 -9.42
C GLY A 814 -33.37 -5.80 -8.97
N SER A 815 -34.62 -5.92 -8.49
CA SER A 815 -35.20 -7.21 -8.10
C SER A 815 -35.74 -8.04 -9.27
N GLN A 816 -35.82 -7.47 -10.48
CA GLN A 816 -36.29 -8.16 -11.68
C GLN A 816 -35.26 -9.19 -12.18
N LYS A 817 -35.73 -10.28 -12.82
CA LYS A 817 -34.85 -11.33 -13.36
C LYS A 817 -33.83 -10.73 -14.34
N GLY A 818 -32.54 -10.94 -14.03
CA GLY A 818 -31.42 -10.44 -14.81
C GLY A 818 -31.02 -8.99 -14.51
N LEU A 819 -31.61 -8.31 -13.52
CA LEU A 819 -31.18 -6.98 -13.06
C LEU A 819 -30.55 -7.01 -11.65
N MET A 820 -30.51 -8.17 -11.01
CA MET A 820 -29.92 -8.32 -9.68
C MET A 820 -28.39 -8.18 -9.74
N TRP A 821 -27.83 -7.57 -8.70
CA TRP A 821 -26.39 -7.42 -8.53
C TRP A 821 -25.91 -8.13 -7.26
N LEU A 822 -25.00 -9.09 -7.41
CA LEU A 822 -24.31 -9.72 -6.29
C LEU A 822 -22.85 -9.97 -6.70
N GLY A 823 -21.95 -9.18 -6.12
CA GLY A 823 -20.53 -9.12 -6.51
C GLY A 823 -19.59 -9.94 -5.61
N ASP A 824 -18.35 -9.46 -5.51
CA ASP A 824 -17.21 -10.14 -4.88
C ASP A 824 -17.45 -10.57 -3.42
N GLU A 825 -18.25 -9.81 -2.67
CA GLU A 825 -18.56 -10.05 -1.25
C GLU A 825 -19.30 -11.37 -1.02
N TYR A 826 -19.93 -11.90 -2.05
CA TYR A 826 -20.82 -13.06 -1.94
C TYR A 826 -20.39 -14.25 -2.81
N ALA A 827 -19.45 -14.04 -3.73
CA ALA A 827 -18.98 -15.05 -4.67
C ALA A 827 -18.44 -16.31 -3.97
N ASP A 828 -18.81 -17.48 -4.50
CA ASP A 828 -18.34 -18.80 -4.07
C ASP A 828 -18.60 -19.13 -2.58
N SER A 829 -19.54 -18.42 -1.95
CA SER A 829 -19.90 -18.58 -0.54
C SER A 829 -21.17 -19.44 -0.38
N ILE A 830 -22.01 -19.14 0.62
CA ILE A 830 -23.18 -19.92 1.02
C ILE A 830 -24.39 -19.87 0.06
N ASP A 831 -24.39 -18.96 -0.93
CA ASP A 831 -25.40 -18.94 -1.99
C ASP A 831 -24.83 -19.56 -3.27
N PRO A 832 -25.31 -20.76 -3.69
CA PRO A 832 -24.76 -21.46 -4.84
C PRO A 832 -25.10 -20.82 -6.20
N TYR A 833 -25.92 -19.76 -6.23
CA TYR A 833 -26.27 -19.01 -7.45
C TYR A 833 -25.41 -17.75 -7.64
N ILE A 834 -24.41 -17.55 -6.77
CA ILE A 834 -23.39 -16.49 -6.90
C ILE A 834 -22.05 -17.21 -7.00
N THR A 835 -21.72 -17.66 -8.21
CA THR A 835 -20.62 -18.60 -8.44
C THR A 835 -19.79 -18.14 -9.63
N ARG A 836 -18.48 -18.12 -9.47
CA ARG A 836 -17.58 -17.80 -10.58
C ARG A 836 -17.43 -19.02 -11.49
N PHE A 837 -17.37 -18.77 -12.79
CA PHE A 837 -17.19 -19.77 -13.86
C PHE A 837 -18.32 -20.80 -13.93
N ASP A 838 -19.55 -20.38 -13.65
CA ASP A 838 -20.77 -21.12 -14.01
C ASP A 838 -21.50 -20.43 -15.18
N LEU A 839 -22.50 -21.11 -15.74
CA LEU A 839 -23.30 -20.57 -16.84
C LEU A 839 -24.63 -21.33 -16.96
N SER A 840 -25.60 -20.99 -16.11
CA SER A 840 -26.96 -21.54 -16.18
C SER A 840 -27.91 -20.88 -15.18
N GLY A 841 -29.16 -20.66 -15.57
CA GLY A 841 -30.30 -20.37 -14.69
C GLY A 841 -30.69 -21.53 -13.77
N ASP A 842 -30.15 -22.72 -14.00
CA ASP A 842 -30.20 -23.90 -13.12
C ASP A 842 -28.77 -24.38 -12.80
N PRO A 843 -28.11 -23.81 -11.76
CA PRO A 843 -26.76 -24.21 -11.37
C PRO A 843 -26.69 -25.65 -10.84
N LEU A 844 -27.74 -26.14 -10.18
CA LEU A 844 -27.81 -27.52 -9.69
C LEU A 844 -27.75 -28.51 -10.88
N GLY A 845 -28.56 -28.26 -11.91
CA GLY A 845 -28.54 -29.02 -13.17
C GLY A 845 -27.22 -28.88 -13.92
N TYR A 846 -26.66 -27.66 -13.98
CA TYR A 846 -25.36 -27.39 -14.60
C TYR A 846 -24.24 -28.21 -13.98
N TRP A 847 -24.01 -28.09 -12.67
CA TRP A 847 -22.92 -28.81 -11.99
C TRP A 847 -23.16 -30.33 -11.99
N THR A 848 -24.42 -30.78 -11.91
CA THR A 848 -24.76 -32.20 -12.08
C THR A 848 -24.33 -32.71 -13.47
N ARG A 849 -24.61 -31.94 -14.54
CA ARG A 849 -24.21 -32.29 -15.90
C ARG A 849 -22.70 -32.30 -16.05
N MET A 850 -22.00 -31.29 -15.54
CA MET A 850 -20.54 -31.20 -15.59
C MET A 850 -19.86 -32.36 -14.85
N GLY A 851 -20.36 -32.74 -13.67
CA GLY A 851 -19.85 -33.90 -12.93
C GLY A 851 -20.07 -35.24 -13.66
N ASN A 852 -21.24 -35.44 -14.28
CA ASN A 852 -21.51 -36.65 -15.07
C ASN A 852 -20.65 -36.72 -16.33
N LEU A 853 -20.49 -35.59 -17.01
CA LEU A 853 -19.70 -35.47 -18.23
C LEU A 853 -18.21 -35.72 -17.95
N THR A 854 -17.60 -35.00 -17.01
CA THR A 854 -16.19 -35.19 -16.62
C THR A 854 -15.90 -36.64 -16.24
N ARG A 855 -16.81 -37.30 -15.53
CA ARG A 855 -16.73 -38.73 -15.23
C ARG A 855 -16.69 -39.60 -16.48
N GLN A 856 -17.60 -39.37 -17.43
CA GLN A 856 -17.61 -40.12 -18.67
C GLN A 856 -16.30 -39.96 -19.43
N LEU A 857 -15.79 -38.73 -19.52
CA LEU A 857 -14.53 -38.42 -20.20
C LEU A 857 -13.31 -39.07 -19.54
N LEU A 858 -13.29 -39.15 -18.21
CA LEU A 858 -12.27 -39.92 -17.49
C LEU A 858 -12.31 -41.40 -17.89
N LEU A 859 -13.49 -41.99 -18.03
CA LEU A 859 -13.64 -43.39 -18.45
C LEU A 859 -13.20 -43.62 -19.89
N ASP A 860 -13.38 -42.64 -20.77
CA ASP A 860 -13.00 -42.74 -22.19
C ASP A 860 -11.55 -42.31 -22.49
N LEU A 861 -10.83 -41.78 -21.48
CA LEU A 861 -9.55 -41.07 -21.63
C LEU A 861 -8.43 -41.81 -22.41
N PRO A 862 -8.16 -43.11 -22.21
CA PRO A 862 -7.08 -43.78 -22.92
C PRO A 862 -7.30 -43.84 -24.43
N ALA A 863 -8.56 -43.93 -24.87
CA ALA A 863 -8.90 -43.97 -26.30
C ALA A 863 -8.61 -42.64 -27.01
N THR A 864 -8.50 -41.54 -26.26
CA THR A 864 -8.41 -40.18 -26.81
C THR A 864 -7.04 -39.52 -26.63
N THR A 865 -6.23 -39.98 -25.67
CA THR A 865 -4.96 -39.34 -25.25
C THR A 865 -3.68 -40.13 -25.55
N MET A 866 -3.72 -41.47 -25.60
CA MET A 866 -2.51 -42.29 -25.84
C MET A 866 -2.24 -42.44 -27.34
N ARG A 867 -1.10 -41.94 -27.82
CA ARG A 867 -0.73 -41.97 -29.25
C ARG A 867 0.68 -42.53 -29.48
N PRO A 868 0.92 -43.22 -30.61
CA PRO A 868 2.26 -43.70 -30.94
C PRO A 868 3.28 -42.56 -31.01
N GLY A 869 4.38 -42.66 -30.24
CA GLY A 869 5.48 -41.70 -30.24
C GLY A 869 5.39 -40.55 -29.23
N GLU A 870 4.33 -40.48 -28.41
CA GLU A 870 4.19 -39.49 -27.32
C GLU A 870 4.46 -40.12 -25.94
N GLY A 871 4.95 -39.32 -24.98
CA GLY A 871 5.15 -39.74 -23.60
C GLY A 871 3.85 -39.78 -22.79
N TYR A 872 3.83 -40.56 -21.70
CA TYR A 872 2.64 -40.77 -20.87
C TYR A 872 2.18 -39.54 -20.04
N TYR A 873 2.94 -38.46 -20.02
CA TYR A 873 2.61 -37.28 -19.21
C TYR A 873 1.31 -36.58 -19.68
N SER A 874 1.02 -36.63 -20.98
CA SER A 874 -0.25 -36.11 -21.52
C SER A 874 -1.46 -36.79 -20.87
N PHE A 875 -1.41 -38.12 -20.69
CA PHE A 875 -2.45 -38.84 -19.96
C PHE A 875 -2.57 -38.36 -18.51
N THR A 876 -1.45 -38.20 -17.80
CA THR A 876 -1.41 -37.71 -16.41
C THR A 876 -2.09 -36.35 -16.27
N ARG A 877 -1.71 -35.39 -17.12
CA ARG A 877 -2.26 -34.03 -17.11
C ARG A 877 -3.75 -34.01 -17.37
N GLU A 878 -4.22 -34.67 -18.44
CA GLU A 878 -5.64 -34.67 -18.80
C GLU A 878 -6.50 -35.43 -17.75
N PHE A 879 -5.97 -36.51 -17.18
CA PHE A 879 -6.65 -37.23 -16.10
C PHE A 879 -6.82 -36.34 -14.87
N ASN A 880 -5.75 -35.66 -14.43
CA ASN A 880 -5.80 -34.78 -13.26
C ASN A 880 -6.71 -33.57 -13.49
N GLY A 881 -6.69 -32.97 -14.68
CA GLY A 881 -7.58 -31.87 -15.01
C GLY A 881 -9.05 -32.30 -15.01
N LEU A 882 -9.40 -33.41 -15.66
CA LEU A 882 -10.77 -33.94 -15.67
C LEU A 882 -11.24 -34.34 -14.26
N LEU A 883 -10.36 -34.98 -13.48
CA LEU A 883 -10.65 -35.30 -12.08
C LEU A 883 -10.87 -34.01 -11.27
N GLY A 884 -10.06 -32.97 -11.48
CA GLY A 884 -10.21 -31.67 -10.86
C GLY A 884 -11.59 -31.05 -11.12
N GLN A 885 -12.08 -31.08 -12.37
CA GLN A 885 -13.44 -30.59 -12.68
C GLN A 885 -14.55 -31.48 -12.13
N HIS A 886 -14.34 -32.81 -12.12
CA HIS A 886 -15.30 -33.73 -11.50
C HIS A 886 -15.46 -33.43 -10.00
N VAL A 887 -14.35 -33.18 -9.32
CA VAL A 887 -14.32 -32.79 -7.90
C VAL A 887 -14.92 -31.40 -7.71
N ARG A 888 -14.59 -30.44 -8.58
CA ARG A 888 -15.20 -29.10 -8.54
C ARG A 888 -16.72 -29.18 -8.61
N ALA A 889 -17.28 -29.92 -9.57
CA ALA A 889 -18.72 -30.10 -9.68
C ALA A 889 -19.34 -30.64 -8.39
N ALA A 890 -18.71 -31.64 -7.75
CA ALA A 890 -19.17 -32.14 -6.46
C ALA A 890 -19.06 -31.09 -5.34
N SER A 891 -17.96 -30.33 -5.28
CA SER A 891 -17.76 -29.26 -4.30
C SER A 891 -18.82 -28.16 -4.43
N GLU A 892 -19.13 -27.71 -5.64
CA GLU A 892 -20.19 -26.70 -5.87
C GLU A 892 -21.56 -27.21 -5.43
N LEU A 893 -21.87 -28.49 -5.66
CA LEU A 893 -23.09 -29.12 -5.19
C LEU A 893 -23.18 -29.18 -3.65
N THR A 894 -22.06 -29.24 -2.92
CA THR A 894 -22.10 -29.19 -1.45
C THR A 894 -22.64 -27.85 -0.91
N ARG A 895 -22.48 -26.76 -1.66
CA ARG A 895 -22.94 -25.41 -1.25
C ARG A 895 -24.46 -25.27 -1.19
N PHE A 896 -25.20 -26.17 -1.85
CA PHE A 896 -26.65 -26.26 -1.72
C PHE A 896 -27.09 -26.81 -0.36
N ILE A 897 -26.24 -27.57 0.35
CA ILE A 897 -26.57 -28.16 1.65
C ILE A 897 -26.47 -27.06 2.72
N GLY A 898 -27.59 -26.74 3.36
CA GLY A 898 -27.69 -25.54 4.21
C GLY A 898 -27.45 -24.25 3.42
N GLY A 899 -27.62 -24.27 2.10
CA GLY A 899 -27.42 -23.11 1.25
C GLY A 899 -28.58 -22.12 1.33
N VAL A 900 -28.31 -20.86 1.02
CA VAL A 900 -29.29 -19.78 1.06
C VAL A 900 -29.35 -19.04 -0.28
N ARG A 901 -30.40 -18.25 -0.50
CA ARG A 901 -30.45 -17.23 -1.55
C ARG A 901 -30.32 -15.85 -0.93
N LYS A 902 -29.39 -15.05 -1.45
CA LYS A 902 -29.22 -13.66 -1.08
C LYS A 902 -29.95 -12.73 -2.05
N SER A 903 -30.36 -11.58 -1.55
CA SER A 903 -30.89 -10.48 -2.34
C SER A 903 -30.50 -9.13 -1.74
N ASN A 904 -30.23 -8.15 -2.59
CA ASN A 904 -30.09 -6.74 -2.24
C ASN A 904 -31.38 -5.93 -2.48
N SER A 905 -32.51 -6.59 -2.77
CA SER A 905 -33.83 -5.95 -2.89
C SER A 905 -34.19 -5.11 -1.67
N PHE A 906 -34.79 -3.95 -1.91
CA PHE A 906 -35.40 -3.16 -0.83
C PHE A 906 -36.87 -3.53 -0.63
N PRO A 907 -37.45 -3.26 0.56
CA PRO A 907 -38.88 -3.41 0.77
C PRO A 907 -39.68 -2.62 -0.26
N ASN A 908 -40.73 -3.25 -0.83
CA ASN A 908 -41.62 -2.70 -1.85
C ASN A 908 -41.03 -2.50 -3.26
N ASP A 909 -39.77 -2.88 -3.50
CA ASP A 909 -39.25 -2.97 -4.87
C ASP A 909 -40.12 -3.91 -5.71
N PRO A 910 -40.38 -3.61 -7.00
CA PRO A 910 -41.08 -4.53 -7.89
C PRO A 910 -40.38 -5.89 -7.98
N GLY A 911 -41.02 -6.93 -7.42
CA GLY A 911 -40.45 -8.28 -7.35
C GLY A 911 -39.46 -8.49 -6.21
N ALA A 912 -39.48 -7.63 -5.18
CA ALA A 912 -38.59 -7.70 -4.02
C ALA A 912 -38.52 -9.13 -3.43
N GLN A 913 -37.28 -9.60 -3.24
CA GLN A 913 -37.02 -10.85 -2.53
C GLN A 913 -36.55 -10.55 -1.11
N LYS A 914 -36.74 -11.49 -0.18
CA LYS A 914 -36.17 -11.39 1.16
C LYS A 914 -34.64 -11.38 1.05
N ALA A 915 -33.98 -10.62 1.92
CA ALA A 915 -32.52 -10.43 1.90
C ALA A 915 -31.76 -11.76 2.00
N ILE A 916 -32.25 -12.68 2.82
CA ILE A 916 -31.78 -14.06 2.92
C ILE A 916 -33.01 -14.96 2.99
N ARG A 917 -33.00 -16.05 2.23
CA ARG A 917 -33.99 -17.14 2.33
C ARG A 917 -33.31 -18.50 2.19
N ASN A 918 -33.82 -19.50 2.90
CA ASN A 918 -33.33 -20.87 2.77
C ASN A 918 -33.61 -21.41 1.36
N LEU A 919 -32.70 -22.24 0.85
CA LEU A 919 -32.98 -22.99 -0.38
C LEU A 919 -34.07 -24.04 -0.12
N PRO A 920 -34.96 -24.31 -1.10
CA PRO A 920 -35.99 -25.33 -0.96
C PRO A 920 -35.40 -26.69 -0.58
N GLY A 921 -35.99 -27.40 0.39
CA GLY A 921 -35.52 -28.70 0.85
C GLY A 921 -35.32 -29.71 -0.28
N ARG A 922 -36.21 -29.72 -1.28
CA ARG A 922 -36.05 -30.51 -2.52
C ARG A 922 -34.72 -30.28 -3.26
N GLU A 923 -34.25 -29.03 -3.37
CA GLU A 923 -33.00 -28.70 -4.08
C GLU A 923 -31.80 -29.17 -3.25
N GLN A 924 -31.84 -28.96 -1.94
CA GLN A 924 -30.78 -29.41 -1.03
C GLN A 924 -30.66 -30.94 -1.04
N ARG A 925 -31.79 -31.67 -0.98
CA ARG A 925 -31.81 -33.14 -1.06
C ARG A 925 -31.32 -33.65 -2.41
N ALA A 926 -31.71 -33.00 -3.51
CA ALA A 926 -31.24 -33.36 -4.84
C ALA A 926 -29.71 -33.19 -4.95
N ALA A 927 -29.16 -32.07 -4.48
CA ALA A 927 -27.73 -31.83 -4.44
C ALA A 927 -26.99 -32.84 -3.56
N LEU A 928 -27.48 -33.08 -2.34
CA LEU A 928 -26.93 -34.07 -1.41
C LEU A 928 -26.83 -35.45 -2.07
N ASN A 929 -27.91 -35.90 -2.72
CA ASN A 929 -27.94 -37.18 -3.44
C ASN A 929 -26.93 -37.24 -4.60
N GLN A 930 -26.75 -36.15 -5.35
CA GLN A 930 -25.73 -36.10 -6.41
C GLN A 930 -24.32 -36.17 -5.83
N VAL A 931 -24.03 -35.47 -4.73
CA VAL A 931 -22.73 -35.56 -4.04
C VAL A 931 -22.48 -37.00 -3.58
N MET A 932 -23.47 -37.65 -2.96
CA MET A 932 -23.35 -39.05 -2.54
C MET A 932 -22.99 -39.94 -3.74
N LYS A 933 -23.63 -39.73 -4.90
CA LYS A 933 -23.39 -40.52 -6.12
C LYS A 933 -22.01 -40.25 -6.72
N MET A 934 -21.59 -38.99 -6.80
CA MET A 934 -20.34 -38.59 -7.47
C MET A 934 -19.10 -38.96 -6.66
N VAL A 935 -19.17 -38.86 -5.33
CA VAL A 935 -17.98 -38.95 -4.47
C VAL A 935 -18.02 -40.16 -3.54
N PHE A 936 -19.18 -40.50 -2.99
CA PHE A 936 -19.32 -41.56 -1.97
C PHE A 936 -19.99 -42.84 -2.47
N ALA A 937 -20.31 -42.98 -3.75
CA ALA A 937 -20.75 -44.26 -4.29
C ALA A 937 -19.57 -45.24 -4.35
N LYS A 938 -19.86 -46.54 -4.33
CA LYS A 938 -18.83 -47.58 -4.49
C LYS A 938 -18.06 -47.43 -5.82
N GLU A 939 -18.77 -47.02 -6.87
CA GLU A 939 -18.22 -46.87 -8.22
C GLU A 939 -17.64 -45.47 -8.49
N ALA A 940 -17.74 -44.52 -7.56
CA ALA A 940 -17.35 -43.11 -7.72
C ALA A 940 -15.93 -42.94 -8.31
N PHE A 941 -14.93 -43.64 -7.77
CA PHE A 941 -13.54 -43.61 -8.25
C PHE A 941 -13.09 -44.97 -8.82
N SER A 942 -14.02 -45.73 -9.41
CA SER A 942 -13.73 -47.02 -10.02
C SER A 942 -13.24 -46.86 -11.46
N PHE A 943 -11.92 -46.76 -11.64
CA PHE A 943 -11.26 -46.71 -12.96
C PHE A 943 -10.56 -48.03 -13.32
N PRO A 944 -10.36 -48.34 -14.62
CA PRO A 944 -9.61 -49.51 -15.05
C PRO A 944 -8.21 -49.52 -14.45
N LYS A 945 -7.79 -50.65 -13.85
CA LYS A 945 -6.52 -50.74 -13.12
C LYS A 945 -5.28 -50.46 -13.98
N GLY A 946 -5.40 -50.61 -15.30
CA GLY A 946 -4.33 -50.25 -16.24
C GLY A 946 -4.01 -48.75 -16.27
N TYR A 947 -4.95 -47.88 -15.89
CA TYR A 947 -4.75 -46.42 -15.95
C TYR A 947 -3.61 -45.98 -15.04
N PHE A 948 -3.54 -46.60 -13.85
CA PHE A 948 -2.55 -46.28 -12.84
C PHE A 948 -1.10 -46.55 -13.28
N LYS A 949 -0.90 -47.33 -14.34
CA LYS A 949 0.42 -47.62 -14.91
C LYS A 949 0.89 -46.55 -15.92
N ASN A 950 0.01 -45.62 -16.28
CA ASN A 950 0.28 -44.57 -17.27
C ASN A 950 0.59 -43.22 -16.62
N PHE A 951 0.62 -43.14 -15.27
CA PHE A 951 1.00 -41.92 -14.60
C PHE A 951 2.52 -41.72 -14.66
N THR A 952 2.94 -40.49 -14.92
CA THR A 952 4.35 -40.10 -14.97
C THR A 952 4.47 -38.62 -14.62
N MET A 953 5.66 -38.24 -14.13
CA MET A 953 5.99 -36.86 -13.80
C MET A 953 6.07 -35.99 -15.05
N ASP A 954 5.95 -34.68 -14.89
CA ASP A 954 6.24 -33.77 -16.00
C ASP A 954 7.72 -33.96 -16.37
N PRO A 955 8.05 -34.46 -17.59
CA PRO A 955 9.43 -34.57 -18.02
C PRO A 955 10.11 -33.20 -18.16
N LYS A 956 9.36 -32.10 -18.06
CA LYS A 956 9.84 -30.72 -18.09
C LYS A 956 9.73 -30.02 -16.73
N GLY A 957 9.27 -30.71 -15.69
CA GLY A 957 9.14 -30.15 -14.36
C GLY A 957 10.50 -29.84 -13.72
N GLY A 958 10.57 -28.74 -12.98
CA GLY A 958 11.78 -28.36 -12.23
C GLY A 958 11.99 -29.22 -10.98
N LEU A 959 13.14 -29.06 -10.31
CA LEU A 959 13.45 -29.79 -9.06
C LEU A 959 12.38 -29.59 -7.99
N LEU A 960 11.85 -28.36 -7.84
CA LEU A 960 10.79 -28.07 -6.88
C LEU A 960 9.53 -28.87 -7.17
N GLU A 961 9.10 -28.85 -8.42
CA GLU A 961 7.88 -29.52 -8.86
C GLU A 961 8.01 -31.03 -8.65
N SER A 962 9.20 -31.58 -8.93
CA SER A 962 9.53 -32.96 -8.63
C SER A 962 9.50 -33.29 -7.12
N LEU A 963 9.84 -32.33 -6.25
CA LEU A 963 9.81 -32.52 -4.80
C LEU A 963 8.41 -32.30 -4.20
N MET A 964 7.61 -31.39 -4.76
CA MET A 964 6.26 -31.05 -4.27
C MET A 964 5.16 -31.95 -4.83
N SER A 965 5.38 -32.59 -5.97
CA SER A 965 4.41 -33.51 -6.59
C SER A 965 4.19 -34.83 -5.81
N GLY A 966 4.94 -35.05 -4.72
CA GLY A 966 4.62 -36.07 -3.72
C GLY A 966 5.24 -37.45 -3.96
N GLY A 967 6.26 -37.56 -4.82
CA GLY A 967 7.05 -38.80 -5.03
C GLY A 967 6.87 -39.43 -6.42
N GLU A 968 7.73 -40.40 -6.74
CA GLU A 968 7.72 -41.14 -8.03
C GLU A 968 6.52 -42.10 -8.17
N ASP A 969 5.77 -42.35 -7.10
CA ASP A 969 4.84 -43.49 -6.98
C ASP A 969 3.35 -43.14 -7.16
N TYR A 970 2.99 -41.88 -7.46
CA TYR A 970 1.63 -41.41 -7.82
C TYR A 970 0.49 -42.10 -7.01
N PRO A 971 0.31 -41.78 -5.71
CA PRO A 971 -0.57 -42.51 -4.80
C PRO A 971 -2.07 -42.22 -5.03
N MET A 972 -2.64 -42.71 -6.13
CA MET A 972 -4.00 -42.40 -6.56
C MET A 972 -5.09 -42.80 -5.56
N ARG A 973 -4.89 -43.88 -4.80
CA ARG A 973 -5.83 -44.25 -3.73
C ARG A 973 -5.91 -43.14 -2.68
N ASP A 974 -4.77 -42.60 -2.29
CA ASP A 974 -4.68 -41.60 -1.21
C ASP A 974 -5.22 -40.25 -1.70
N GLN A 975 -5.00 -39.91 -2.98
CA GLN A 975 -5.67 -38.76 -3.61
C GLN A 975 -7.19 -38.89 -3.60
N PHE A 976 -7.76 -40.03 -4.02
CA PHE A 976 -9.21 -40.25 -3.97
C PHE A 976 -9.76 -40.22 -2.54
N SER A 977 -9.03 -40.80 -1.59
CA SER A 977 -9.38 -40.75 -0.16
C SER A 977 -9.39 -39.31 0.36
N SER A 978 -8.39 -38.50 0.00
CA SER A 978 -8.30 -37.07 0.35
C SER A 978 -9.48 -36.26 -0.22
N ILE A 979 -9.87 -36.53 -1.47
CA ILE A 979 -11.05 -35.92 -2.10
C ILE A 979 -12.32 -36.27 -1.31
N GLN A 980 -12.52 -37.55 -0.99
CA GLN A 980 -13.68 -38.00 -0.22
C GLN A 980 -13.71 -37.36 1.18
N ALA A 981 -12.57 -37.26 1.84
CA ALA A 981 -12.44 -36.62 3.14
C ALA A 981 -12.74 -35.12 3.08
N SER A 982 -12.25 -34.42 2.04
CA SER A 982 -12.51 -32.99 1.84
C SER A 982 -13.99 -32.70 1.65
N VAL A 983 -14.66 -33.44 0.74
CA VAL A 983 -16.11 -33.27 0.48
C VAL A 983 -16.94 -33.62 1.72
N LEU A 984 -16.57 -34.68 2.46
CA LEU A 984 -17.22 -35.02 3.73
C LEU A 984 -17.04 -33.92 4.77
N GLY A 985 -15.84 -33.32 4.80
CA GLY A 985 -15.52 -32.19 5.66
C GLY A 985 -16.40 -30.97 5.41
N SER A 986 -16.71 -30.67 4.14
CA SER A 986 -17.58 -29.56 3.73
C SER A 986 -19.05 -29.77 4.11
N ILE A 987 -19.61 -30.97 3.87
CA ILE A 987 -21.02 -31.25 4.20
C ILE A 987 -21.26 -31.36 5.72
N MET A 988 -20.22 -31.74 6.48
CA MET A 988 -20.24 -31.84 7.95
C MET A 988 -19.57 -30.63 8.61
N GLU A 989 -19.39 -29.52 7.89
CA GLU A 989 -18.79 -28.29 8.41
C GLU A 989 -19.68 -27.64 9.48
N PRO A 990 -19.13 -27.08 10.58
CA PRO A 990 -19.94 -26.49 11.64
C PRO A 990 -20.87 -25.38 11.15
N GLY A 991 -20.41 -24.56 10.19
CA GLY A 991 -21.24 -23.54 9.55
C GLY A 991 -22.41 -24.14 8.76
N THR A 992 -22.18 -25.21 8.00
CA THR A 992 -23.22 -25.93 7.26
C THR A 992 -24.25 -26.56 8.19
N LEU A 993 -23.80 -27.24 9.25
CA LEU A 993 -24.69 -27.86 10.24
C LEU A 993 -25.55 -26.82 10.97
N ASN A 994 -24.97 -25.68 11.36
CA ASN A 994 -25.71 -24.57 11.94
C ASN A 994 -26.78 -24.03 10.99
N ARG A 995 -26.46 -23.86 9.70
CA ARG A 995 -27.45 -23.37 8.71
C ARG A 995 -28.60 -24.35 8.52
N VAL A 996 -28.34 -25.66 8.51
CA VAL A 996 -29.41 -26.67 8.45
C VAL A 996 -30.31 -26.59 9.68
N ILE A 997 -29.73 -26.52 10.89
CA ILE A 997 -30.49 -26.39 12.14
C ILE A 997 -31.31 -25.09 12.17
N ASN A 998 -30.70 -23.97 11.78
CA ASN A 998 -31.39 -22.68 11.74
C ASN A 998 -32.51 -22.68 10.70
N ALA A 999 -32.32 -23.33 9.54
CA ALA A 999 -33.37 -23.46 8.55
C ALA A 999 -34.57 -24.27 9.08
N GLU A 1000 -34.33 -25.32 9.88
CA GLU A 1000 -35.40 -26.04 10.58
C GLU A 1000 -36.12 -25.18 11.61
N PHE A 1001 -35.38 -24.35 12.35
CA PHE A 1001 -35.94 -23.45 13.36
C PHE A 1001 -36.78 -22.31 12.74
N GLU A 1002 -36.33 -21.78 11.60
CA GLU A 1002 -36.97 -20.68 10.88
C GLU A 1002 -38.16 -21.13 10.01
N ALA A 1003 -38.27 -22.44 9.72
CA ALA A 1003 -39.28 -22.99 8.82
C ALA A 1003 -40.72 -22.72 9.29
N GLU A 1004 -41.58 -22.28 8.38
CA GLU A 1004 -43.01 -22.21 8.63
C GLU A 1004 -43.64 -23.61 8.71
N ALA A 1005 -44.83 -23.71 9.33
CA ALA A 1005 -45.53 -24.98 9.46
C ALA A 1005 -45.84 -25.60 8.08
N GLY A 1006 -45.21 -26.75 7.78
CA GLY A 1006 -45.36 -27.45 6.50
C GLY A 1006 -44.37 -27.01 5.41
N GLU A 1007 -43.45 -26.10 5.71
CA GLU A 1007 -42.36 -25.74 4.81
C GLU A 1007 -41.37 -26.90 4.64
N ASP A 1008 -41.00 -27.19 3.38
CA ASP A 1008 -40.07 -28.28 3.06
C ASP A 1008 -38.61 -27.82 3.23
N VAL A 1009 -37.97 -28.28 4.31
CA VAL A 1009 -36.56 -28.01 4.64
C VAL A 1009 -35.78 -29.32 4.77
N LEU A 1010 -34.48 -29.29 4.46
CA LEU A 1010 -33.58 -30.39 4.77
C LEU A 1010 -33.31 -30.41 6.27
N THR A 1011 -33.47 -31.56 6.92
CA THR A 1011 -33.19 -31.70 8.34
C THR A 1011 -31.80 -32.28 8.63
N LEU A 1012 -31.28 -32.02 9.83
CA LEU A 1012 -30.05 -32.58 10.36
C LEU A 1012 -30.12 -34.12 10.41
N VAL A 1013 -31.29 -34.66 10.74
CA VAL A 1013 -31.54 -36.11 10.75
C VAL A 1013 -31.43 -36.69 9.34
N GLU A 1014 -32.05 -36.07 8.35
CA GLU A 1014 -31.96 -36.49 6.95
C GLU A 1014 -30.53 -36.41 6.43
N LEU A 1015 -29.80 -35.33 6.73
CA LEU A 1015 -28.40 -35.15 6.32
C LEU A 1015 -27.52 -36.27 6.89
N PHE A 1016 -27.50 -36.45 8.20
CA PHE A 1016 -26.69 -37.47 8.87
C PHE A 1016 -27.08 -38.89 8.42
N THR A 1017 -28.37 -39.15 8.20
CA THR A 1017 -28.85 -40.47 7.76
C THR A 1017 -28.42 -40.76 6.33
N THR A 1018 -28.54 -39.79 5.42
CA THR A 1018 -28.17 -39.93 4.01
C THR A 1018 -26.67 -40.18 3.86
N VAL A 1019 -25.83 -39.41 4.58
CA VAL A 1019 -24.38 -39.59 4.58
C VAL A 1019 -24.00 -40.96 5.12
N ARG A 1020 -24.58 -41.37 6.26
CA ARG A 1020 -24.33 -42.71 6.83
C ARG A 1020 -24.71 -43.82 5.85
N GLN A 1021 -25.87 -43.74 5.21
CA GLN A 1021 -26.31 -44.76 4.26
C GLN A 1021 -25.36 -44.88 3.05
N ALA A 1022 -24.89 -43.75 2.51
CA ALA A 1022 -23.94 -43.75 1.39
C ALA A 1022 -22.56 -44.31 1.78
N VAL A 1023 -22.04 -43.92 2.95
CA VAL A 1023 -20.71 -44.34 3.41
C VAL A 1023 -20.68 -45.82 3.84
N TRP A 1024 -21.76 -46.31 4.46
CA TRP A 1024 -21.84 -47.64 5.05
C TRP A 1024 -22.67 -48.63 4.24
N ALA A 1025 -22.84 -48.41 2.93
CA ALA A 1025 -23.67 -49.24 2.05
C ALA A 1025 -23.32 -50.74 2.06
N GLU A 1026 -22.06 -51.10 2.37
CA GLU A 1026 -21.59 -52.48 2.48
C GLU A 1026 -21.94 -53.16 3.82
N LEU A 1027 -22.31 -52.38 4.84
CA LEU A 1027 -22.55 -52.89 6.19
C LEU A 1027 -23.81 -53.77 6.20
N GLY A 1028 -23.66 -55.03 6.60
CA GLY A 1028 -24.74 -56.02 6.59
C GLY A 1028 -24.97 -56.73 5.25
N ALA A 1029 -24.29 -56.32 4.16
CA ALA A 1029 -24.43 -56.94 2.83
C ALA A 1029 -23.64 -58.25 2.67
N GLY A 1030 -22.72 -58.56 3.60
CA GLY A 1030 -21.88 -59.77 3.55
C GLY A 1030 -20.79 -59.75 2.47
N THR A 1031 -20.60 -58.62 1.80
CA THR A 1031 -19.56 -58.40 0.78
C THR A 1031 -18.28 -57.81 1.40
N ALA A 1032 -17.12 -58.11 0.82
CA ALA A 1032 -15.86 -57.49 1.23
C ALA A 1032 -15.88 -55.97 1.01
N VAL A 1033 -15.43 -55.19 2.00
CA VAL A 1033 -15.30 -53.73 1.90
C VAL A 1033 -13.98 -53.40 1.22
N LEU A 1034 -14.04 -52.71 0.08
CA LEU A 1034 -12.85 -52.36 -0.71
C LEU A 1034 -11.95 -51.34 0.00
N PRO A 1035 -10.64 -51.25 -0.30
CA PRO A 1035 -9.71 -50.35 0.38
C PRO A 1035 -10.19 -48.89 0.49
N LEU A 1036 -10.54 -48.25 -0.63
CA LEU A 1036 -11.02 -46.86 -0.64
C LEU A 1036 -12.32 -46.68 0.17
N ARG A 1037 -13.17 -47.71 0.22
CA ARG A 1037 -14.41 -47.71 1.02
C ARG A 1037 -14.13 -47.78 2.51
N ARG A 1038 -13.10 -48.54 2.91
CA ARG A 1038 -12.64 -48.59 4.31
C ARG A 1038 -12.09 -47.24 4.75
N ASP A 1039 -11.34 -46.56 3.88
CA ASP A 1039 -10.82 -45.22 4.17
C ASP A 1039 -11.97 -44.22 4.38
N LEU A 1040 -12.97 -44.19 3.49
CA LEU A 1040 -14.16 -43.34 3.66
C LEU A 1040 -14.95 -43.66 4.95
N GLN A 1041 -15.18 -44.94 5.25
CA GLN A 1041 -15.84 -45.35 6.50
C GLN A 1041 -15.09 -44.90 7.75
N ARG A 1042 -13.75 -44.99 7.71
CA ARG A 1042 -12.86 -44.51 8.77
C ARG A 1042 -12.97 -42.99 8.92
N THR A 1043 -12.85 -42.24 7.83
CA THR A 1043 -12.96 -40.77 7.85
C THR A 1043 -14.31 -40.31 8.39
N HIS A 1044 -15.41 -40.98 8.04
CA HIS A 1044 -16.73 -40.67 8.60
C HIS A 1044 -16.82 -40.97 10.10
N ALA A 1045 -16.39 -42.15 10.54
CA ALA A 1045 -16.34 -42.47 11.97
C ALA A 1045 -15.49 -41.45 12.74
N GLU A 1046 -14.31 -41.09 12.21
CA GLU A 1046 -13.40 -40.11 12.81
C GLU A 1046 -13.99 -38.71 12.85
N THR A 1047 -14.72 -38.29 11.82
CA THR A 1047 -15.44 -37.01 11.80
C THR A 1047 -16.49 -36.95 12.91
N LEU A 1048 -17.29 -38.00 13.08
CA LEU A 1048 -18.27 -38.08 14.16
C LEU A 1048 -17.61 -38.16 15.55
N MET A 1049 -16.53 -38.93 15.70
CA MET A 1049 -15.78 -39.02 16.95
C MET A 1049 -15.16 -37.66 17.31
N ALA A 1050 -14.64 -36.92 16.34
CA ALA A 1050 -14.09 -35.58 16.57
C ALA A 1050 -15.14 -34.59 17.08
N MET A 1051 -16.39 -34.69 16.63
CA MET A 1051 -17.51 -33.90 17.18
C MET A 1051 -17.82 -34.30 18.63
N VAL A 1052 -17.91 -35.59 18.93
CA VAL A 1052 -18.23 -36.10 20.29
C VAL A 1052 -17.11 -35.80 21.30
N LEU A 1053 -15.86 -35.80 20.85
CA LEU A 1053 -14.68 -35.50 21.67
C LEU A 1053 -14.35 -34.00 21.71
N GLU A 1054 -15.20 -33.14 21.14
CA GLU A 1054 -15.00 -31.67 21.06
C GLU A 1054 -13.67 -31.26 20.39
N LYS A 1055 -13.08 -32.15 19.59
CA LYS A 1055 -11.90 -31.87 18.74
C LYS A 1055 -12.26 -31.10 17.47
N ARG A 1056 -13.55 -31.07 17.14
CA ARG A 1056 -14.14 -30.31 16.06
C ARG A 1056 -15.38 -29.61 16.63
N ALA A 1057 -15.42 -28.28 16.54
CA ALA A 1057 -16.61 -27.52 16.94
C ALA A 1057 -17.83 -28.05 16.17
N ALA A 1058 -18.97 -28.20 16.84
CA ALA A 1058 -20.23 -28.59 16.21
C ALA A 1058 -21.41 -28.13 17.07
N PRO A 1059 -22.58 -27.87 16.49
CA PRO A 1059 -23.79 -27.56 17.25
C PRO A 1059 -24.19 -28.73 18.17
N ALA A 1060 -24.83 -28.45 19.30
CA ALA A 1060 -25.16 -29.45 20.31
C ALA A 1060 -26.00 -30.61 19.75
N GLU A 1061 -26.97 -30.29 18.90
CA GLU A 1061 -27.84 -31.25 18.20
C GLU A 1061 -27.02 -32.14 17.25
N ALA A 1062 -26.02 -31.59 16.57
CA ALA A 1062 -25.12 -32.35 15.72
C ALA A 1062 -24.20 -33.28 16.52
N VAL A 1063 -23.73 -32.83 17.70
CA VAL A 1063 -22.98 -33.69 18.63
C VAL A 1063 -23.85 -34.83 19.15
N ALA A 1064 -25.12 -34.57 19.48
CA ALA A 1064 -26.07 -35.60 19.88
C ALA A 1064 -26.33 -36.61 18.75
N MET A 1065 -26.52 -36.14 17.51
CA MET A 1065 -26.67 -36.99 16.33
C MET A 1065 -25.42 -37.83 16.05
N ALA A 1066 -24.23 -37.24 16.18
CA ALA A 1066 -22.97 -37.96 16.04
C ALA A 1066 -22.84 -39.06 17.09
N ARG A 1067 -23.10 -38.76 18.37
CA ARG A 1067 -23.09 -39.75 19.46
C ARG A 1067 -24.09 -40.87 19.23
N TYR A 1068 -25.31 -40.54 18.78
CA TYR A 1068 -26.34 -41.52 18.46
C TYR A 1068 -25.90 -42.46 17.32
N GLN A 1069 -25.41 -41.93 16.21
CA GLN A 1069 -24.96 -42.76 15.09
C GLN A 1069 -23.74 -43.60 15.43
N LEU A 1070 -22.77 -43.06 16.16
CA LEU A 1070 -21.61 -43.82 16.64
C LEU A 1070 -22.03 -45.01 17.50
N ALA A 1071 -22.98 -44.82 18.43
CA ALA A 1071 -23.49 -45.92 19.26
C ALA A 1071 -24.19 -47.02 18.45
N GLN A 1072 -24.85 -46.68 17.33
CA GLN A 1072 -25.42 -47.67 16.41
C GLN A 1072 -24.32 -48.38 15.61
N LEU A 1073 -23.38 -47.63 15.04
CA LEU A 1073 -22.26 -48.16 14.26
C LEU A 1073 -21.40 -49.11 15.11
N GLN A 1074 -21.10 -48.78 16.36
CA GLN A 1074 -20.33 -49.64 17.27
C GLN A 1074 -20.95 -51.04 17.36
N LYS A 1075 -22.27 -51.12 17.59
CA LYS A 1075 -23.00 -52.40 17.72
C LYS A 1075 -23.05 -53.15 16.39
N GLU A 1076 -23.37 -52.45 15.31
CA GLU A 1076 -23.48 -53.05 13.98
C GLU A 1076 -22.12 -53.58 13.49
N LEU A 1077 -21.03 -52.85 13.71
CA LEU A 1077 -19.68 -53.24 13.34
C LEU A 1077 -19.16 -54.41 14.17
N ALA A 1078 -19.43 -54.42 15.47
CA ALA A 1078 -19.09 -55.55 16.34
C ALA A 1078 -19.77 -56.85 15.88
N VAL A 1079 -21.04 -56.78 15.43
CA VAL A 1079 -21.75 -57.93 14.88
C VAL A 1079 -21.26 -58.30 13.48
N ALA A 1080 -21.01 -57.31 12.62
CA ALA A 1080 -20.60 -57.54 11.23
C ALA A 1080 -19.18 -58.12 11.11
N SER A 1081 -18.26 -57.73 12.00
CA SER A 1081 -16.88 -58.23 12.03
C SER A 1081 -16.80 -59.74 12.22
N GLY A 1082 -17.70 -60.32 13.03
CA GLY A 1082 -17.78 -61.77 13.25
C GLY A 1082 -18.53 -62.56 12.17
N LYS A 1083 -19.22 -61.87 11.25
CA LYS A 1083 -20.05 -62.50 10.18
C LYS A 1083 -19.38 -62.48 8.80
N THR A 1084 -18.48 -61.54 8.55
CA THR A 1084 -17.79 -61.46 7.26
C THR A 1084 -16.75 -62.56 7.09
N LYS A 1085 -16.61 -63.08 5.87
CA LYS A 1085 -15.58 -64.07 5.52
C LYS A 1085 -14.26 -63.42 5.06
N ASP A 1086 -14.27 -62.12 4.78
CA ASP A 1086 -13.09 -61.37 4.37
C ASP A 1086 -12.32 -60.85 5.59
N MET A 1087 -11.09 -61.36 5.79
CA MET A 1087 -10.28 -61.05 6.97
C MET A 1087 -9.99 -59.54 7.09
N THR A 1088 -9.72 -58.86 5.97
CA THR A 1088 -9.43 -57.42 6.00
C THR A 1088 -10.65 -56.59 6.41
N THR A 1089 -11.84 -56.98 5.94
CA THR A 1089 -13.11 -56.38 6.39
C THR A 1089 -13.38 -56.66 7.87
N ALA A 1090 -13.14 -57.89 8.34
CA ALA A 1090 -13.30 -58.26 9.74
C ALA A 1090 -12.40 -57.39 10.65
N MET A 1091 -11.12 -57.25 10.29
CA MET A 1091 -10.16 -56.41 11.01
C MET A 1091 -10.56 -54.94 11.02
N HIS A 1092 -10.99 -54.41 9.87
CA HIS A 1092 -11.42 -53.01 9.75
C HIS A 1092 -12.64 -52.69 10.62
N TYR A 1093 -13.66 -53.56 10.60
CA TYR A 1093 -14.84 -53.38 11.44
C TYR A 1093 -14.53 -53.54 12.94
N ALA A 1094 -13.66 -54.48 13.31
CA ALA A 1094 -13.24 -54.63 14.70
C ALA A 1094 -12.43 -53.41 15.21
N ASP A 1095 -11.48 -52.90 14.42
CA ASP A 1095 -10.70 -51.68 14.74
C ASP A 1095 -11.61 -50.46 14.90
N LEU A 1096 -12.55 -50.24 13.98
CA LEU A 1096 -13.49 -49.12 14.11
C LEU A 1096 -14.45 -49.29 15.29
N ALA A 1097 -14.96 -50.49 15.56
CA ALA A 1097 -15.82 -50.73 16.71
C ALA A 1097 -15.09 -50.38 18.03
N ASP A 1098 -13.85 -50.82 18.20
CA ASP A 1098 -13.01 -50.52 19.38
C ASP A 1098 -12.71 -49.01 19.51
N ARG A 1099 -12.37 -48.33 18.41
CA ARG A 1099 -12.14 -46.88 18.43
C ARG A 1099 -13.39 -46.09 18.82
N ILE A 1100 -14.53 -46.48 18.27
CA ILE A 1100 -15.82 -45.83 18.57
C ILE A 1100 -16.19 -46.06 20.04
N ASP A 1101 -16.02 -47.27 20.55
CA ASP A 1101 -16.25 -47.61 21.96
C ASP A 1101 -15.44 -46.70 22.89
N LYS A 1102 -14.12 -46.59 22.64
CA LYS A 1102 -13.22 -45.69 23.37
C LYS A 1102 -13.62 -44.22 23.29
N ALA A 1103 -14.10 -43.76 22.14
CA ALA A 1103 -14.54 -42.38 21.95
C ALA A 1103 -15.86 -42.08 22.69
N LEU A 1104 -16.79 -43.05 22.75
CA LEU A 1104 -18.06 -42.91 23.46
C LEU A 1104 -17.86 -42.96 24.99
N ASP A 1105 -16.88 -43.73 25.46
CA ASP A 1105 -16.50 -43.87 26.87
C ASP A 1105 -15.58 -42.74 27.39
N ALA A 1106 -15.03 -41.93 26.49
CA ALA A 1106 -14.15 -40.83 26.85
C ALA A 1106 -14.87 -39.84 27.78
N ARG A 1107 -14.29 -39.62 28.97
CA ARG A 1107 -14.77 -38.62 29.94
C ARG A 1107 -13.96 -37.33 29.79
N PRO A 1108 -14.60 -36.15 29.87
CA PRO A 1108 -13.87 -34.89 29.93
C PRO A 1108 -12.94 -34.91 31.14
N SER A 1109 -11.63 -34.75 30.93
CA SER A 1109 -10.70 -34.55 32.04
C SER A 1109 -10.87 -33.11 32.55
N VAL A 1110 -11.53 -32.94 33.68
CA VAL A 1110 -11.52 -31.66 34.40
C VAL A 1110 -10.10 -31.43 34.93
N GLY A 1111 -9.32 -30.57 34.25
CA GLY A 1111 -7.99 -30.16 34.72
C GLY A 1111 -6.85 -30.19 33.70
N ALA A 1112 -7.07 -30.59 32.44
CA ALA A 1112 -6.07 -30.43 31.40
C ALA A 1112 -6.38 -29.17 30.58
N THR A 1113 -5.66 -28.08 30.87
CA THR A 1113 -5.49 -26.98 29.91
C THR A 1113 -4.89 -27.54 28.63
N GLY A 1114 -5.74 -27.85 27.66
CA GLY A 1114 -5.33 -28.26 26.32
C GLY A 1114 -4.52 -27.13 25.70
N GLY A 1115 -3.21 -27.33 25.58
CA GLY A 1115 -2.33 -26.44 24.83
C GLY A 1115 -2.78 -26.36 23.38
N GLY A 1116 -2.95 -25.13 22.89
CA GLY A 1116 -3.22 -24.86 21.48
C GLY A 1116 -4.19 -23.72 21.16
N GLY A 1117 -4.66 -22.93 22.14
CA GLY A 1117 -5.45 -21.72 21.88
C GLY A 1117 -4.84 -20.51 22.59
N THR A 1118 -4.59 -19.44 21.85
CA THR A 1118 -4.30 -18.11 22.41
C THR A 1118 -5.39 -17.72 23.41
N PRO A 1119 -5.05 -17.19 24.60
CA PRO A 1119 -6.06 -16.78 25.57
C PRO A 1119 -6.90 -15.63 25.01
N SER A 1120 -8.20 -15.63 25.30
CA SER A 1120 -9.09 -14.54 24.91
C SER A 1120 -8.74 -13.28 25.69
N LEU A 1121 -8.98 -12.11 25.10
CA LEU A 1121 -8.74 -10.80 25.71
C LEU A 1121 -9.50 -10.62 27.06
N LEU A 1122 -10.59 -11.37 27.26
CA LEU A 1122 -11.38 -11.37 28.50
C LEU A 1122 -10.67 -12.08 29.66
N ASP A 1123 -9.85 -13.09 29.39
CA ASP A 1123 -9.07 -13.80 30.42
C ASP A 1123 -7.86 -12.99 30.90
N LEU A 1124 -7.35 -12.09 30.04
CA LEU A 1124 -6.25 -11.16 30.36
C LEU A 1124 -6.71 -9.94 31.16
N LEU A 1125 -8.01 -9.63 31.18
CA LEU A 1125 -8.56 -8.41 31.79
C LEU A 1125 -9.42 -8.67 33.04
N GLY A 1126 -9.64 -9.93 33.44
CA GLY A 1126 -10.64 -10.31 34.44
C GLY A 1126 -10.10 -10.79 35.79
N GLY A 1127 -9.34 -9.96 36.52
CA GLY A 1127 -8.95 -10.25 37.91
C GLY A 1127 -9.97 -9.76 38.93
N ALA A 1128 -10.83 -10.63 39.48
CA ALA A 1128 -11.43 -10.42 40.81
C ALA A 1128 -11.95 -11.72 41.46
N LYS A 1129 -11.25 -12.14 42.53
CA LYS A 1129 -11.77 -13.08 43.54
C LYS A 1129 -12.99 -12.49 44.24
N LYS A 1130 -13.94 -13.35 44.62
CA LYS A 1130 -14.65 -13.25 45.91
C LYS A 1130 -14.86 -14.63 46.54
N GLN A 1131 -14.42 -14.73 47.81
CA GLN A 1131 -14.76 -15.75 48.82
C GLN A 1131 -16.30 -15.77 49.04
N SER A 1132 -16.97 -16.80 49.54
CA SER A 1132 -16.74 -17.55 50.80
C SER A 1132 -17.76 -18.71 50.91
N GLY A 1133 -17.51 -19.65 51.84
CA GLY A 1133 -18.54 -20.54 52.39
C GLY A 1133 -18.09 -21.99 52.59
N GLY A 1134 -17.38 -22.25 53.70
CA GLY A 1134 -16.93 -23.60 54.08
C GLY A 1134 -18.02 -24.48 54.71
N GLY A 1135 -17.70 -25.77 54.85
CA GLY A 1135 -18.48 -26.72 55.64
C GLY A 1135 -18.29 -28.18 55.22
N GLU A 1136 -17.19 -28.79 55.63
CA GLU A 1136 -17.11 -30.25 55.87
C GLU A 1136 -17.97 -30.61 57.11
N PRO A 1137 -18.39 -31.87 57.40
CA PRO A 1137 -17.49 -33.05 57.37
C PRO A 1137 -18.08 -34.47 57.11
N ARG A 1138 -17.13 -35.37 56.79
CA ARG A 1138 -16.95 -36.78 57.23
C ARG A 1138 -17.88 -37.93 56.76
N GLY A 1139 -17.21 -39.00 56.33
CA GLY A 1139 -17.69 -40.37 56.19
C GLY A 1139 -16.73 -41.20 55.36
#